data_AF-A0A735VX90-F1
#
_entry.id   AF-A0A735VX90-F1
#
_cell.length_a   1.000
_cell.length_b   1.000
_cell.length_c   1.000
_cell.angle_alpha   90.00
_cell.angle_beta   90.00
_cell.angle_gamma   90.00
#
_symmetry.space_group_name_H-M   'P 1'
#
loop_
_entity.id
_entity.type
_entity.pdbx_description
1 polymer ?
#
loop_
_entity_poly.entity_id
_entity_poly.type
_entity_poly.pdbx_seq_one_letter_code
_entity_poly.pdbx_strand_id
1 'polypeptide(L)'
;MTKRKRPQPPHSVEAEQSVLGGLMLDNDRWDDVATQISAQDFFISAHRTIYSHMQTLIEQGSPIDLITLSESLEQQERLEQVGGFAYLAELSKNTPSAANIIPYAQYIASYGELRQLLLLGNELSDMAGQPRNNVADVLALAEQKLFTIAQSHQDGGLTDISACFDSVLAGIAQRYEAERGSLSGTPSGLEQLDALTCGFQPADLIIAAARPSVGKTAFALTLCVNALMRLPTQPVQIYSMEMSAEQLLLRLVSLLGRVSQTRLRSGDLSDDDWQQIGISANVLTTEWKDRLLQGNFDRGRSPDERFADPLMETSMIVTLEQLRPYDLNPRLMRNPSYDDIKESIRHRGLDTPPPITRRPDQEWFIIANGGNTRLSILNELWRETHDERFWRIQCLYKPWAGTSDQPMLGELRCLIGHLAENDMHGKLSFIERALGINKARELYQQVEKCQLSQRELAEHLKNDGYPINQSHISRMEQALEYLLPCIPEVLYAGMGRSQVEKLLSLRAASLHLWQRHEAEDTGSFDNLFSSALSLFNEQPEDFAIERVQDELLGLMSQELNVDYNLLLLDVDPSEQKRQAVLGPTPEPPPYIPPEEPEPRPVTRRRKPETEEEEIGTPAPLPEPEEAPSLLCEGTEPVTDIWRIPQLWDTTESLRSASDRLAWDLAEHYAIDDRVISDANENGIGFRVMPFASDHPMFTRPQSRARWALLAALNEIPLSEDLASALTPGLFLQRDADGFFFSNLFLIKAFRLIRIVRRIKELQQEAQHAADD
;
A
#
# COMPACT_ATOMS: atom_id res chain seq x y z
N MET A 1 -25.91 15.43 52.71
CA MET A 1 -25.83 14.40 51.67
C MET A 1 -25.87 13.04 52.34
N THR A 2 -26.99 12.34 52.23
CA THR A 2 -27.16 10.98 52.74
C THR A 2 -26.17 10.05 52.03
N LYS A 3 -25.32 9.34 52.80
CA LYS A 3 -24.45 8.29 52.26
C LYS A 3 -25.34 7.22 51.62
N ARG A 4 -25.54 7.27 50.31
CA ARG A 4 -26.22 6.19 49.56
C ARG A 4 -25.37 4.93 49.75
N LYS A 5 -25.90 3.97 50.51
CA LYS A 5 -25.33 2.63 50.70
C LYS A 5 -25.17 2.04 49.30
N ARG A 6 -23.95 1.68 48.90
CA ARG A 6 -23.72 1.04 47.58
C ARG A 6 -24.60 -0.22 47.51
N PRO A 7 -25.42 -0.38 46.46
CA PRO A 7 -26.23 -1.59 46.31
C PRO A 7 -25.32 -2.80 46.22
N GLN A 8 -25.70 -3.91 46.84
CA GLN A 8 -25.00 -5.18 46.63
C GLN A 8 -25.12 -5.56 45.15
N PRO A 9 -24.06 -6.12 44.55
CA PRO A 9 -24.12 -6.60 43.17
C PRO A 9 -25.24 -7.64 43.04
N PRO A 10 -26.00 -7.64 41.94
CA PRO A 10 -27.10 -8.59 41.75
C PRO A 10 -26.56 -10.03 41.69
N HIS A 11 -27.15 -10.91 42.50
CA HIS A 11 -26.80 -12.32 42.61
C HIS A 11 -27.98 -13.12 43.17
N SER A 12 -28.02 -14.42 42.88
CA SER A 12 -28.88 -15.38 43.59
C SER A 12 -28.08 -16.65 43.84
N VAL A 13 -27.80 -16.89 45.12
CA VAL A 13 -27.04 -18.08 45.53
C VAL A 13 -27.89 -19.33 45.33
N GLU A 14 -29.20 -19.26 45.59
CA GLU A 14 -30.10 -20.39 45.44
C GLU A 14 -30.20 -20.86 43.98
N ALA A 15 -30.23 -19.92 43.02
CA ALA A 15 -30.23 -20.24 41.60
C ALA A 15 -28.92 -20.93 41.19
N GLU A 16 -27.76 -20.39 41.61
CA GLU A 16 -26.46 -20.99 41.31
C GLU A 16 -26.33 -22.41 41.87
N GLN A 17 -26.74 -22.63 43.13
CA GLN A 17 -26.72 -23.95 43.75
C GLN A 17 -27.64 -24.94 43.03
N SER A 18 -28.83 -24.48 42.60
CA SER A 18 -29.81 -25.30 41.90
C SER A 18 -29.35 -25.71 40.50
N VAL A 19 -28.64 -24.83 39.79
CA VAL A 19 -28.07 -25.17 38.47
C VAL A 19 -26.93 -26.17 38.62
N LEU A 20 -25.98 -25.94 39.52
CA LEU A 20 -24.84 -26.83 39.72
C LEU A 20 -25.29 -28.21 40.21
N GLY A 21 -26.14 -28.27 41.24
CA GLY A 21 -26.67 -29.54 41.71
C GLY A 21 -27.59 -30.22 40.68
N GLY A 22 -28.30 -29.45 39.87
CA GLY A 22 -29.12 -29.97 38.78
C GLY A 22 -28.30 -30.67 37.71
N LEU A 23 -27.17 -30.08 37.30
CA LEU A 23 -26.24 -30.67 36.33
C LEU A 23 -25.51 -31.91 36.87
N MET A 24 -25.34 -32.03 38.19
CA MET A 24 -24.82 -33.26 38.82
C MET A 24 -25.85 -34.40 38.85
N LEU A 25 -27.14 -34.08 38.74
CA LEU A 25 -28.23 -35.05 38.78
C LEU A 25 -28.67 -35.48 37.38
N ASP A 26 -28.61 -34.57 36.40
CA ASP A 26 -29.07 -34.78 35.02
C ASP A 26 -28.09 -34.14 34.04
N ASN A 27 -27.18 -34.96 33.48
CA ASN A 27 -26.15 -34.51 32.55
C ASN A 27 -26.71 -34.13 31.17
N ASP A 28 -27.87 -34.66 30.77
CA ASP A 28 -28.47 -34.39 29.46
C ASP A 28 -28.88 -32.92 29.30
N ARG A 29 -29.04 -32.21 30.43
CA ARG A 29 -29.34 -30.77 30.47
C ARG A 29 -28.12 -29.88 30.28
N TRP A 30 -26.92 -30.45 30.15
CA TRP A 30 -25.70 -29.68 29.95
C TRP A 30 -25.79 -28.78 28.71
N ASP A 31 -26.22 -29.32 27.57
CA ASP A 31 -26.28 -28.58 26.30
C ASP A 31 -27.24 -27.39 26.37
N ASP A 32 -28.40 -27.56 27.02
CA ASP A 32 -29.38 -26.49 27.23
C ASP A 32 -28.83 -25.35 28.11
N VAL A 33 -27.99 -25.68 29.09
CA VAL A 33 -27.47 -24.71 30.08
C VAL A 33 -26.19 -24.05 29.57
N ALA A 34 -25.30 -24.81 28.92
CA ALA A 34 -24.05 -24.32 28.38
C ALA A 34 -24.24 -23.27 27.27
N THR A 35 -25.40 -23.28 26.60
CA THR A 35 -25.78 -22.23 25.63
C THR A 35 -26.20 -20.91 26.27
N GLN A 36 -26.53 -20.90 27.56
CA GLN A 36 -27.09 -19.73 28.26
C GLN A 36 -26.15 -19.10 29.27
N ILE A 37 -25.26 -19.88 29.90
CA ILE A 37 -24.37 -19.40 30.96
C ILE A 37 -22.92 -19.85 30.76
N SER A 38 -22.01 -18.96 31.14
CA SER A 38 -20.58 -19.20 31.22
C SER A 38 -20.10 -19.31 32.67
N ALA A 39 -18.90 -19.84 32.88
CA ALA A 39 -18.30 -19.92 34.22
C ALA A 39 -18.17 -18.54 34.90
N GLN A 40 -18.07 -17.45 34.13
CA GLN A 40 -17.90 -16.10 34.66
C GLN A 40 -19.20 -15.51 35.22
N ASP A 41 -20.35 -16.07 34.83
CA ASP A 41 -21.69 -15.62 35.24
C ASP A 41 -22.09 -16.06 36.64
N PHE A 42 -21.31 -16.93 37.28
CA PHE A 42 -21.51 -17.23 38.70
C PHE A 42 -20.94 -16.10 39.57
N PHE A 43 -21.64 -15.73 40.64
CA PHE A 43 -21.18 -14.73 41.59
C PHE A 43 -20.12 -15.31 42.54
N ILE A 44 -20.31 -16.55 43.00
CA ILE A 44 -19.41 -17.20 43.95
C ILE A 44 -18.23 -17.84 43.22
N SER A 45 -17.01 -17.50 43.64
CA SER A 45 -15.76 -18.03 43.04
C SER A 45 -15.69 -19.58 43.06
N ALA A 46 -16.19 -20.20 44.13
CA ALA A 46 -16.30 -21.65 44.22
C ALA A 46 -17.19 -22.22 43.10
N HIS A 47 -18.36 -21.62 42.87
CA HIS A 47 -19.28 -22.04 41.80
C HIS A 47 -18.69 -21.88 40.40
N ARG A 48 -17.94 -20.79 40.15
CA ARG A 48 -17.19 -20.62 38.88
C ARG A 48 -16.24 -21.77 38.63
N THR A 49 -15.50 -22.15 39.67
CA THR A 49 -14.51 -23.23 39.62
C THR A 49 -15.19 -24.56 39.37
N ILE A 50 -16.27 -24.86 40.11
CA ILE A 50 -17.08 -26.06 39.93
C ILE A 50 -17.58 -26.16 38.49
N TYR A 51 -18.22 -25.11 37.95
CA TYR A 51 -18.75 -25.10 36.59
C TYR A 51 -17.66 -25.28 35.52
N SER A 52 -16.49 -24.63 35.70
CA SER A 52 -15.35 -24.81 34.80
C SER A 52 -14.83 -26.25 34.76
N HIS A 53 -14.86 -26.95 35.89
CA HIS A 53 -14.48 -28.37 35.96
C HIS A 53 -15.56 -29.29 35.37
N MET A 54 -16.84 -28.97 35.57
CA MET A 54 -17.94 -29.66 34.89
C MET A 54 -17.79 -29.60 33.37
N GLN A 55 -17.47 -28.41 32.84
CA GLN A 55 -17.20 -28.23 31.41
C GLN A 55 -16.03 -29.10 30.94
N THR A 56 -14.94 -29.11 31.69
CA THR A 56 -13.74 -29.91 31.36
C THR A 56 -14.06 -31.42 31.33
N LEU A 57 -14.89 -31.91 32.25
CA LEU A 57 -15.29 -33.32 32.29
C LEU A 57 -16.13 -33.72 31.08
N ILE A 58 -17.08 -32.86 30.67
CA ILE A 58 -17.90 -33.10 29.48
C ILE A 58 -17.05 -33.07 28.20
N GLU A 59 -16.11 -32.14 28.09
CA GLU A 59 -15.16 -32.09 26.97
C GLU A 59 -14.29 -33.36 26.88
N GLN A 60 -14.01 -33.99 28.01
CA GLN A 60 -13.30 -35.28 28.10
C GLN A 60 -14.22 -36.50 27.92
N GLY A 61 -15.51 -36.29 27.68
CA GLY A 61 -16.51 -37.35 27.53
C GLY A 61 -16.81 -38.12 28.83
N SER A 62 -16.49 -37.54 29.99
CA SER A 62 -16.77 -38.13 31.30
C SER A 62 -18.07 -37.55 31.88
N PRO A 63 -18.93 -38.37 32.53
CA PRO A 63 -20.15 -37.88 33.15
C PRO A 63 -19.84 -36.94 34.33
N ILE A 64 -20.72 -35.97 34.59
CA ILE A 64 -20.60 -35.10 35.77
C ILE A 64 -21.46 -35.70 36.88
N ASP A 65 -20.82 -36.27 37.89
CA ASP A 65 -21.45 -36.68 39.14
C ASP A 65 -20.62 -36.23 40.36
N LEU A 66 -21.15 -36.45 41.56
CA LEU A 66 -20.47 -36.04 42.80
C LEU A 66 -19.05 -36.63 42.92
N ILE A 67 -18.83 -37.85 42.42
CA ILE A 67 -17.59 -38.59 42.59
C ILE A 67 -16.54 -38.10 41.57
N THR A 68 -16.89 -38.15 40.28
CA THR A 68 -16.06 -37.69 39.16
C THR A 68 -15.64 -36.23 39.30
N LEU A 69 -16.56 -35.37 39.75
CA LEU A 69 -16.25 -33.97 39.99
C LEU A 69 -15.33 -33.78 41.19
N SER A 70 -15.52 -34.54 42.27
CA SER A 70 -14.62 -34.49 43.43
C SER A 70 -13.21 -34.95 43.10
N GLU A 71 -13.07 -36.02 42.30
CA GLU A 71 -11.79 -36.55 41.85
C GLU A 71 -11.09 -35.57 40.91
N SER A 72 -11.82 -34.97 39.95
CA SER A 72 -11.29 -33.93 39.05
C SER A 72 -10.76 -32.70 39.82
N LEU A 73 -11.48 -32.27 40.85
CA LEU A 73 -11.08 -31.16 41.70
C LEU A 73 -9.91 -31.50 42.62
N GLU A 74 -9.80 -32.75 43.07
CA GLU A 74 -8.70 -33.23 43.91
C GLU A 74 -7.40 -33.37 43.12
N GLN A 75 -7.48 -33.89 41.88
CA GLN A 75 -6.33 -34.00 40.97
C GLN A 75 -5.67 -32.65 40.65
N GLN A 76 -6.44 -31.55 40.70
CA GLN A 76 -5.93 -30.19 40.50
C GLN A 76 -5.73 -29.41 41.81
N GLU A 77 -5.79 -30.07 42.97
CA GLU A 77 -5.61 -29.45 44.30
C GLU A 77 -6.59 -28.29 44.59
N ARG A 78 -7.78 -28.29 43.97
CA ARG A 78 -8.80 -27.22 44.13
C ARG A 78 -10.00 -27.63 44.98
N LEU A 79 -10.09 -28.89 45.39
CA LEU A 79 -11.21 -29.43 46.18
C LEU A 79 -11.42 -28.67 47.50
N GLU A 80 -10.34 -28.31 48.21
CA GLU A 80 -10.45 -27.52 49.44
C GLU A 80 -10.93 -26.08 49.18
N GLN A 81 -10.58 -25.49 48.03
CA GLN A 81 -10.95 -24.11 47.67
C GLN A 81 -12.45 -23.94 47.42
N VAL A 82 -13.13 -25.02 47.00
CA VAL A 82 -14.57 -25.02 46.72
C VAL A 82 -15.42 -25.42 47.93
N GLY A 83 -14.82 -25.68 49.10
CA GLY A 83 -15.53 -26.11 50.31
C GLY A 83 -15.50 -27.62 50.58
N GLY A 84 -14.69 -28.38 49.82
CA GLY A 84 -14.50 -29.82 50.00
C GLY A 84 -15.66 -30.67 49.52
N PHE A 85 -15.52 -31.99 49.68
CA PHE A 85 -16.54 -32.97 49.29
C PHE A 85 -17.91 -32.70 49.94
N ALA A 86 -17.91 -32.22 51.18
CA ALA A 86 -19.13 -31.91 51.93
C ALA A 86 -19.99 -30.84 51.23
N TYR A 87 -19.36 -29.84 50.60
CA TYR A 87 -20.08 -28.78 49.90
C TYR A 87 -20.71 -29.28 48.59
N LEU A 88 -20.00 -30.10 47.82
CA LEU A 88 -20.56 -30.70 46.60
C LEU A 88 -21.76 -31.61 46.93
N ALA A 89 -21.69 -32.35 48.03
CA ALA A 89 -22.80 -33.16 48.52
C ALA A 89 -24.00 -32.28 48.96
N GLU A 90 -23.74 -31.10 49.52
CA GLU A 90 -24.76 -30.13 49.87
C GLU A 90 -25.45 -29.54 48.62
N LEU A 91 -24.70 -29.20 47.56
CA LEU A 91 -25.26 -28.73 46.28
C LEU A 91 -26.20 -29.77 45.65
N SER A 92 -25.80 -31.04 45.69
CA SER A 92 -26.62 -32.15 45.19
C SER A 92 -27.91 -32.34 46.00
N LYS A 93 -27.86 -32.10 47.31
CA LYS A 93 -28.99 -32.29 48.21
C LYS A 93 -29.97 -31.12 48.23
N ASN A 94 -29.47 -29.89 48.08
CA ASN A 94 -30.29 -28.68 48.13
C ASN A 94 -31.05 -28.41 46.82
N THR A 95 -30.78 -29.17 45.76
CA THR A 95 -31.47 -29.05 44.47
C THR A 95 -32.72 -29.95 44.44
N PRO A 96 -33.95 -29.40 44.47
CA PRO A 96 -35.17 -30.21 44.60
C PRO A 96 -35.53 -30.98 43.32
N SER A 97 -35.18 -30.45 42.14
CA SER A 97 -35.48 -31.06 40.84
C SER A 97 -34.65 -30.44 39.71
N ALA A 98 -34.21 -31.28 38.76
CA ALA A 98 -33.57 -30.84 37.51
C ALA A 98 -34.56 -30.23 36.49
N ALA A 99 -35.87 -30.30 36.73
CA ALA A 99 -36.88 -29.86 35.75
C ALA A 99 -36.86 -28.33 35.46
N ASN A 100 -36.39 -27.52 36.41
CA ASN A 100 -36.42 -26.06 36.33
C ASN A 100 -35.02 -25.41 36.20
N ILE A 101 -34.01 -26.17 35.75
CA ILE A 101 -32.63 -25.64 35.62
C ILE A 101 -32.56 -24.46 34.64
N ILE A 102 -33.30 -24.51 33.53
CA ILE A 102 -33.27 -23.49 32.47
C ILE A 102 -33.65 -22.09 33.00
N PRO A 103 -34.81 -21.87 33.66
CA PRO A 103 -35.12 -20.58 34.28
C PRO A 103 -34.06 -20.07 35.27
N TYR A 104 -33.43 -20.97 36.04
CA TYR A 104 -32.37 -20.58 36.97
C TYR A 104 -31.08 -20.17 36.23
N ALA A 105 -30.72 -20.84 35.15
CA ALA A 105 -29.62 -20.44 34.28
C ALA A 105 -29.84 -19.03 33.69
N GLN A 106 -31.06 -18.73 33.24
CA GLN A 106 -31.42 -17.39 32.73
C GLN A 106 -31.25 -16.30 33.79
N TYR A 107 -31.61 -16.58 35.05
CA TYR A 107 -31.38 -15.63 36.15
C TYR A 107 -29.88 -15.41 36.42
N ILE A 108 -29.07 -16.46 36.38
CA ILE A 108 -27.61 -16.35 36.55
C ILE A 108 -27.01 -15.51 35.42
N ALA A 109 -27.39 -15.77 34.16
CA ALA A 109 -26.96 -14.99 32.99
C ALA A 109 -27.32 -13.50 33.15
N SER A 110 -28.59 -13.20 33.41
CA SER A 110 -29.09 -11.83 33.61
C SER A 110 -28.35 -11.10 34.75
N TYR A 111 -28.05 -11.80 35.84
CA TYR A 111 -27.27 -11.22 36.95
C TYR A 111 -25.78 -11.08 36.62
N GLY A 112 -25.21 -11.97 35.81
CA GLY A 112 -23.86 -11.85 35.25
C GLY A 112 -23.70 -10.56 34.46
N GLU A 113 -24.62 -10.29 33.53
CA GLU A 113 -24.63 -9.09 32.71
C GLU A 113 -24.76 -7.81 33.53
N LEU A 114 -25.70 -7.78 34.48
CA LEU A 114 -25.84 -6.63 35.37
C LEU A 114 -24.56 -6.36 36.17
N ARG A 115 -23.83 -7.41 36.56
CA ARG A 115 -22.52 -7.24 37.22
C ARG A 115 -21.45 -6.73 36.25
N GLN A 116 -21.42 -7.19 35.00
CA GLN A 116 -20.51 -6.65 33.98
C GLN A 116 -20.79 -5.17 33.70
N LEU A 117 -22.06 -4.78 33.59
CA LEU A 117 -22.46 -3.37 33.45
C LEU A 117 -22.07 -2.53 34.66
N LEU A 118 -22.19 -3.06 35.88
CA LEU A 118 -21.72 -2.38 37.08
C LEU A 118 -20.20 -2.21 37.11
N LEU A 119 -19.43 -3.22 36.66
CA LEU A 119 -17.98 -3.12 36.53
C LEU A 119 -17.59 -2.05 35.52
N LEU A 120 -18.20 -2.07 34.32
CA LEU A 120 -18.01 -1.06 33.31
C LEU A 120 -18.33 0.35 33.84
N GLY A 121 -19.46 0.50 34.56
CA GLY A 121 -19.83 1.79 35.16
C GLY A 121 -18.80 2.32 36.16
N ASN A 122 -18.18 1.43 36.96
CA ASN A 122 -17.10 1.81 37.87
C ASN A 122 -15.83 2.19 37.11
N GLU A 123 -15.43 1.41 36.11
CA GLU A 123 -14.27 1.70 35.27
C GLU A 123 -14.41 3.04 34.55
N LEU A 124 -15.58 3.31 33.95
CA LEU A 124 -15.86 4.59 33.30
C LEU A 124 -15.86 5.76 34.30
N SER A 125 -16.36 5.54 35.52
CA SER A 125 -16.29 6.55 36.58
C SER A 125 -14.85 6.85 36.98
N ASP A 126 -13.99 5.82 37.08
CA ASP A 126 -12.58 5.96 37.40
C ASP A 126 -11.79 6.64 36.27
N MET A 127 -12.07 6.29 35.01
CA MET A 127 -11.46 6.90 33.84
C MET A 127 -11.85 8.38 33.68
N ALA A 128 -13.13 8.70 33.90
CA ALA A 128 -13.63 10.08 33.85
C ALA A 128 -13.10 10.93 35.01
N GLY A 129 -12.76 10.31 36.15
CA GLY A 129 -12.17 10.99 37.30
C GLY A 129 -10.69 11.37 37.12
N GLN A 130 -10.00 10.84 36.10
CA GLN A 130 -8.57 11.10 35.87
C GLN A 130 -8.37 12.24 34.86
N PRO A 131 -7.77 13.38 35.26
CA PRO A 131 -7.68 14.58 34.41
C PRO A 131 -6.71 14.47 33.22
N ARG A 132 -6.02 13.33 33.05
CA ARG A 132 -5.12 13.07 31.91
C ARG A 132 -5.78 12.33 30.75
N ASN A 133 -6.97 11.76 30.95
CA ASN A 133 -7.62 10.95 29.94
C ASN A 133 -8.35 11.84 28.94
N ASN A 134 -8.17 11.54 27.65
CA ASN A 134 -8.92 12.18 26.58
C ASN A 134 -10.36 11.67 26.55
N VAL A 135 -11.33 12.58 26.44
CA VAL A 135 -12.75 12.25 26.39
C VAL A 135 -13.09 11.31 25.23
N ALA A 136 -12.46 11.52 24.06
CA ALA A 136 -12.70 10.70 22.88
C ALA A 136 -12.30 9.22 23.09
N ASP A 137 -11.15 9.00 23.73
CA ASP A 137 -10.63 7.65 23.99
C ASP A 137 -11.50 6.91 25.02
N VAL A 138 -11.98 7.63 26.05
CA VAL A 138 -12.90 7.07 27.06
C VAL A 138 -14.25 6.70 26.43
N LEU A 139 -14.78 7.53 25.52
CA LEU A 139 -16.02 7.22 24.80
C LEU A 139 -15.86 6.01 23.87
N ALA A 140 -14.77 5.94 23.11
CA ALA A 140 -14.51 4.81 22.22
C ALA A 140 -14.38 3.49 22.98
N LEU A 141 -13.67 3.49 24.12
CA LEU A 141 -13.54 2.32 24.98
C LEU A 141 -14.87 1.92 25.63
N ALA A 142 -15.69 2.90 26.03
CA ALA A 142 -17.03 2.65 26.55
C ALA A 142 -17.92 1.95 25.51
N GLU A 143 -17.92 2.46 24.27
CA GLU A 143 -18.68 1.89 23.16
C GLU A 143 -18.24 0.46 22.85
N GLN A 144 -16.92 0.21 22.77
CA GLN A 144 -16.37 -1.11 22.53
C GLN A 144 -16.78 -2.12 23.63
N LYS A 145 -16.68 -1.73 24.91
CA LYS A 145 -17.04 -2.62 26.02
C LYS A 145 -18.55 -2.86 26.11
N LEU A 146 -19.37 -1.84 25.89
CA LEU A 146 -20.83 -2.01 25.81
C LEU A 146 -21.23 -2.94 24.67
N PHE A 147 -20.60 -2.79 23.51
CA PHE A 147 -20.85 -3.64 22.36
C PHE A 147 -20.49 -5.10 22.66
N THR A 148 -19.37 -5.35 23.34
CA THR A 148 -18.94 -6.70 23.74
C THR A 148 -19.97 -7.36 24.67
N ILE A 149 -20.48 -6.61 25.66
CA ILE A 149 -21.53 -7.08 26.58
C ILE A 149 -22.85 -7.34 25.83
N ALA A 150 -23.17 -6.53 24.81
CA ALA A 150 -24.36 -6.74 23.99
C ALA A 150 -24.25 -7.96 23.05
N GLN A 151 -23.03 -8.26 22.57
CA GLN A 151 -22.78 -9.40 21.69
C GLN A 151 -22.85 -10.76 22.39
N SER A 152 -22.42 -10.84 23.65
CA SER A 152 -22.46 -12.12 24.40
C SER A 152 -23.87 -12.71 24.55
N HIS A 153 -24.92 -11.89 24.39
CA HIS A 153 -26.32 -12.34 24.42
C HIS A 153 -26.89 -12.64 23.01
N GLN A 154 -26.16 -12.30 21.94
CA GLN A 154 -26.61 -12.36 20.54
C GLN A 154 -25.95 -13.47 19.70
N ASP A 155 -25.33 -14.48 20.32
CA ASP A 155 -25.09 -15.74 19.62
C ASP A 155 -26.44 -16.39 19.32
N GLY A 156 -27.00 -16.01 18.17
CA GLY A 156 -28.14 -16.66 17.55
C GLY A 156 -27.81 -18.13 17.41
N GLY A 157 -28.44 -18.95 18.24
CA GLY A 157 -28.32 -20.39 18.17
C GLY A 157 -28.55 -20.91 16.75
N LEU A 158 -27.96 -22.07 16.46
CA LEU A 158 -28.19 -22.82 15.22
C LEU A 158 -29.70 -22.89 14.96
N THR A 159 -30.15 -22.24 13.90
CA THR A 159 -31.57 -22.20 13.54
C THR A 159 -31.88 -23.44 12.72
N ASP A 160 -32.95 -24.17 13.07
CA ASP A 160 -33.38 -25.33 12.29
C ASP A 160 -33.76 -24.89 10.86
N ILE A 161 -33.14 -25.51 9.87
CA ILE A 161 -33.38 -25.27 8.44
C ILE A 161 -34.86 -25.50 8.12
N SER A 162 -35.51 -26.46 8.78
CA SER A 162 -36.93 -26.77 8.58
C SER A 162 -37.82 -25.60 8.98
N ALA A 163 -37.54 -24.97 10.12
CA ALA A 163 -38.25 -23.78 10.59
C ALA A 163 -38.00 -22.56 9.69
N CYS A 164 -36.78 -22.42 9.16
CA CYS A 164 -36.46 -21.40 8.16
C CYS A 164 -37.24 -21.61 6.86
N PHE A 165 -37.36 -22.86 6.41
CA PHE A 165 -38.06 -23.21 5.18
C PHE A 165 -39.56 -22.86 5.25
N ASP A 166 -40.22 -23.13 6.38
CA ASP A 166 -41.62 -22.75 6.60
C ASP A 166 -41.81 -21.22 6.54
N SER A 167 -40.88 -20.46 7.12
CA SER A 167 -40.88 -18.99 7.05
C SER A 167 -40.71 -18.47 5.62
N VAL A 168 -39.80 -19.08 4.84
CA VAL A 168 -39.57 -18.75 3.43
C VAL A 168 -40.80 -19.06 2.58
N LEU A 169 -41.42 -20.24 2.75
CA LEU A 169 -42.63 -20.62 2.03
C LEU A 169 -43.81 -19.70 2.36
N ALA A 170 -43.99 -19.34 3.62
CA ALA A 170 -45.01 -18.37 4.03
C ALA A 170 -44.78 -17.01 3.35
N GLY A 171 -43.53 -16.54 3.27
CA GLY A 171 -43.18 -15.31 2.56
C GLY A 171 -43.46 -15.38 1.05
N ILE A 172 -43.20 -16.53 0.42
CA ILE A 172 -43.51 -16.75 -1.01
C ILE A 172 -45.02 -16.80 -1.24
N ALA A 173 -45.77 -17.51 -0.40
CA ALA A 173 -47.23 -17.60 -0.50
C ALA A 173 -47.90 -16.22 -0.36
N GLN A 174 -47.45 -15.42 0.61
CA GLN A 174 -47.94 -14.04 0.79
C GLN A 174 -47.69 -13.18 -0.45
N ARG A 175 -46.54 -13.32 -1.11
CA ARG A 175 -46.22 -12.59 -2.36
C ARG A 175 -47.02 -13.09 -3.56
N TYR A 176 -47.38 -14.38 -3.58
CA TYR A 176 -48.21 -14.97 -4.63
C TYR A 176 -49.67 -14.51 -4.53
N GLU A 177 -50.19 -14.34 -3.30
CA GLU A 177 -51.54 -13.84 -3.03
C GLU A 177 -51.68 -12.32 -3.23
N ALA A 178 -50.58 -11.58 -3.13
CA ALA A 178 -50.57 -10.14 -3.40
C ALA A 178 -50.84 -9.83 -4.89
N GLU A 179 -51.44 -8.67 -5.17
CA GLU A 179 -51.78 -8.25 -6.54
C GLU A 179 -50.55 -8.31 -7.47
N ARG A 180 -50.75 -8.78 -8.72
CA ARG A 180 -49.68 -8.82 -9.73
C ARG A 180 -49.09 -7.43 -9.91
N GLY A 181 -47.85 -7.24 -9.46
CA GLY A 181 -47.14 -5.97 -9.48
C GLY A 181 -46.80 -5.39 -8.11
N SER A 182 -47.23 -6.02 -7.00
CA SER A 182 -46.79 -5.63 -5.67
C SER A 182 -45.29 -5.94 -5.50
N LEU A 183 -44.50 -4.90 -5.23
CA LEU A 183 -43.08 -5.05 -4.97
C LEU A 183 -42.85 -5.69 -3.60
N SER A 184 -41.91 -6.63 -3.54
CA SER A 184 -41.51 -7.31 -2.31
C SER A 184 -40.70 -6.40 -1.40
N GLY A 185 -39.82 -5.61 -2.01
CA GLY A 185 -38.94 -4.68 -1.31
C GLY A 185 -39.42 -3.23 -1.35
N THR A 186 -38.60 -2.34 -0.82
CA THR A 186 -38.83 -0.89 -0.86
C THR A 186 -38.79 -0.39 -2.31
N PRO A 187 -39.82 0.29 -2.80
CA PRO A 187 -39.89 0.71 -4.19
C PRO A 187 -38.90 1.84 -4.47
N SER A 188 -38.16 1.72 -5.58
CA SER A 188 -37.20 2.74 -6.02
C SER A 188 -37.88 3.97 -6.64
N GLY A 189 -39.08 3.79 -7.19
CA GLY A 189 -39.75 4.83 -7.98
C GLY A 189 -39.55 4.69 -9.49
N LEU A 190 -38.57 3.89 -9.90
CA LEU A 190 -38.19 3.68 -11.29
C LEU A 190 -38.70 2.31 -11.74
N GLU A 191 -39.74 2.28 -12.56
CA GLU A 191 -40.44 1.03 -12.94
C GLU A 191 -39.51 -0.03 -13.54
N GLN A 192 -38.54 0.38 -14.36
CA GLN A 192 -37.56 -0.53 -14.96
C GLN A 192 -36.60 -1.13 -13.91
N LEU A 193 -36.20 -0.32 -12.92
CA LEU A 193 -35.32 -0.80 -11.85
C LEU A 193 -36.09 -1.72 -10.90
N ASP A 194 -37.32 -1.33 -10.54
CA ASP A 194 -38.23 -2.10 -9.71
C ASP A 194 -38.58 -3.45 -10.36
N ALA A 195 -38.69 -3.52 -11.69
CA ALA A 195 -38.90 -4.77 -12.42
C ALA A 195 -37.70 -5.72 -12.34
N LEU A 196 -36.47 -5.19 -12.27
CA LEU A 196 -35.25 -6.00 -12.17
C LEU A 196 -34.94 -6.42 -10.73
N THR A 197 -35.21 -5.56 -9.75
CA THR A 197 -34.86 -5.80 -8.33
C THR A 197 -36.02 -6.33 -7.50
N CYS A 198 -37.25 -6.24 -7.99
CA CYS A 198 -38.48 -6.43 -7.21
C CYS A 198 -38.56 -5.49 -5.99
N GLY A 199 -37.96 -4.30 -6.12
CA GLY A 199 -37.72 -3.36 -5.02
C GLY A 199 -36.47 -3.70 -4.22
N PHE A 200 -36.03 -2.77 -3.37
CA PHE A 200 -34.87 -2.97 -2.50
C PHE A 200 -35.23 -3.89 -1.33
N GLN A 201 -34.61 -5.08 -1.27
CA GLN A 201 -34.96 -6.10 -0.29
C GLN A 201 -34.42 -5.77 1.11
N PRO A 202 -35.13 -6.18 2.17
CA PRO A 202 -34.60 -6.06 3.53
C PRO A 202 -33.32 -6.89 3.70
N ALA A 203 -32.40 -6.39 4.55
CA ALA A 203 -31.06 -6.93 4.81
C ALA A 203 -30.01 -6.80 3.69
N ASP A 204 -30.38 -6.33 2.49
CA ASP A 204 -29.41 -6.07 1.42
C ASP A 204 -28.67 -4.73 1.60
N LEU A 205 -27.36 -4.74 1.37
CA LEU A 205 -26.54 -3.53 1.24
C LEU A 205 -26.44 -3.11 -0.23
N ILE A 206 -27.10 -2.01 -0.60
CA ILE A 206 -27.11 -1.50 -1.97
C ILE A 206 -26.12 -0.35 -2.13
N ILE A 207 -25.12 -0.54 -2.99
CA ILE A 207 -24.06 0.44 -3.25
C ILE A 207 -24.30 1.12 -4.60
N ALA A 208 -24.57 2.43 -4.58
CA ALA A 208 -24.63 3.24 -5.79
C ALA A 208 -23.31 4.00 -5.99
N ALA A 209 -22.52 3.61 -7.00
CA ALA A 209 -21.25 4.26 -7.35
C ALA A 209 -21.38 5.08 -8.64
N ALA A 210 -20.84 6.29 -8.65
CA ALA A 210 -20.80 7.16 -9.83
C ALA A 210 -19.62 8.13 -9.72
N ARG A 211 -19.11 8.61 -10.86
CA ARG A 211 -18.09 9.67 -10.89
C ARG A 211 -18.62 10.97 -10.26
N PRO A 212 -17.73 11.86 -9.75
CA PRO A 212 -18.14 13.19 -9.29
C PRO A 212 -18.96 13.92 -10.35
N SER A 213 -19.96 14.69 -9.90
CA SER A 213 -20.88 15.47 -10.74
C SER A 213 -21.84 14.69 -11.65
N VAL A 214 -21.87 13.35 -11.62
CA VAL A 214 -22.81 12.53 -12.42
C VAL A 214 -24.23 12.53 -11.83
N GLY A 215 -24.40 12.90 -10.55
CA GLY A 215 -25.73 13.02 -9.92
C GLY A 215 -26.08 11.95 -8.89
N LYS A 216 -25.08 11.30 -8.26
CA LYS A 216 -25.26 10.30 -7.19
C LYS A 216 -26.28 10.76 -6.11
N THR A 217 -26.12 11.98 -5.62
CA THR A 217 -27.01 12.53 -4.58
C THR A 217 -28.41 12.82 -5.11
N ALA A 218 -28.54 13.28 -6.36
CA ALA A 218 -29.85 13.52 -6.97
C ALA A 218 -30.61 12.19 -7.12
N PHE A 219 -29.94 11.15 -7.62
CA PHE A 219 -30.47 9.80 -7.70
C PHE A 219 -30.91 9.28 -6.32
N ALA A 220 -30.06 9.37 -5.30
CA ALA A 220 -30.40 8.91 -3.95
C ALA A 220 -31.62 9.63 -3.35
N LEU A 221 -31.73 10.96 -3.55
CA LEU A 221 -32.89 11.73 -3.08
C LEU A 221 -34.17 11.34 -3.82
N THR A 222 -34.10 11.05 -5.11
CA THR A 222 -35.25 10.53 -5.88
C THR A 222 -35.73 9.20 -5.31
N LEU A 223 -34.83 8.27 -4.97
CA LEU A 223 -35.19 7.02 -4.32
C LEU A 223 -35.90 7.26 -2.98
N CYS A 224 -35.37 8.16 -2.15
CA CYS A 224 -35.95 8.51 -0.85
C CYS A 224 -37.38 9.07 -0.97
N VAL A 225 -37.59 10.02 -1.89
CA VAL A 225 -38.90 10.62 -2.16
C VAL A 225 -39.92 9.56 -2.59
N ASN A 226 -39.53 8.67 -3.50
CA ASN A 226 -40.43 7.63 -3.99
C ASN A 226 -40.75 6.58 -2.93
N ALA A 227 -39.78 6.19 -2.10
CA ALA A 227 -40.00 5.31 -0.96
C ALA A 227 -41.02 5.94 0.02
N LEU A 228 -40.85 7.22 0.37
CA LEU A 228 -41.77 7.93 1.27
C LEU A 228 -43.18 8.12 0.67
N MET A 229 -43.30 8.32 -0.65
CA MET A 229 -44.61 8.44 -1.29
C MET A 229 -45.35 7.10 -1.36
N ARG A 230 -44.64 6.00 -1.65
CA ARG A 230 -45.26 4.69 -1.91
C ARG A 230 -45.44 3.83 -0.65
N LEU A 231 -44.65 4.06 0.41
CA LEU A 231 -44.74 3.32 1.67
C LEU A 231 -45.16 4.25 2.82
N PRO A 232 -46.47 4.49 3.04
CA PRO A 232 -46.98 5.55 3.92
C PRO A 232 -46.61 5.40 5.41
N THR A 233 -46.20 4.21 5.85
CA THR A 233 -45.93 3.91 7.26
C THR A 233 -44.44 3.86 7.60
N GLN A 234 -43.56 3.67 6.63
CA GLN A 234 -42.14 3.47 6.89
C GLN A 234 -41.36 4.79 6.89
N PRO A 235 -40.42 4.98 7.83
CA PRO A 235 -39.51 6.11 7.82
C PRO A 235 -38.30 5.88 6.90
N VAL A 236 -37.73 6.95 6.38
CA VAL A 236 -36.48 7.00 5.61
C VAL A 236 -35.49 7.90 6.34
N GLN A 237 -34.30 7.37 6.60
CA GLN A 237 -33.21 8.10 7.25
C GLN A 237 -32.15 8.48 6.21
N ILE A 238 -31.75 9.76 6.20
CA ILE A 238 -30.72 10.27 5.31
C ILE A 238 -29.53 10.74 6.13
N TYR A 239 -28.36 10.17 5.82
CA TYR A 239 -27.06 10.61 6.31
C TYR A 239 -26.27 11.23 5.17
N SER A 240 -25.90 12.50 5.32
CA SER A 240 -25.13 13.24 4.30
C SER A 240 -23.86 13.80 4.91
N MET A 241 -22.73 13.41 4.33
CA MET A 241 -21.41 13.91 4.74
C MET A 241 -20.94 15.09 3.88
N GLU A 242 -21.46 15.24 2.66
CA GLU A 242 -21.02 16.25 1.69
C GLU A 242 -21.87 17.54 1.78
N MET A 243 -23.19 17.38 1.81
CA MET A 243 -24.17 18.48 1.78
C MET A 243 -24.81 18.75 3.15
N SER A 244 -25.09 20.02 3.44
CA SER A 244 -25.85 20.40 4.65
C SER A 244 -27.33 20.03 4.55
N ALA A 245 -28.02 19.98 5.69
CA ALA A 245 -29.47 19.78 5.79
C ALA A 245 -30.26 20.74 4.89
N GLU A 246 -29.94 22.03 4.98
CA GLU A 246 -30.60 23.07 4.19
C GLU A 246 -30.42 22.85 2.68
N GLN A 247 -29.23 22.44 2.25
CA GLN A 247 -28.96 22.17 0.84
C GLN A 247 -29.70 20.94 0.31
N LEU A 248 -29.88 19.91 1.15
CA LEU A 248 -30.70 18.75 0.81
C LEU A 248 -32.18 19.11 0.77
N LEU A 249 -32.66 19.87 1.75
CA LEU A 249 -34.05 20.32 1.81
C LEU A 249 -34.41 21.14 0.58
N LEU A 250 -33.53 22.06 0.15
CA LEU A 250 -33.73 22.83 -1.08
C LEU A 250 -33.85 21.93 -2.33
N ARG A 251 -33.09 20.84 -2.38
CA ARG A 251 -33.20 19.83 -3.46
C ARG A 251 -34.51 19.05 -3.37
N LEU A 252 -34.95 18.67 -2.18
CA LEU A 252 -36.23 17.98 -1.97
C LEU A 252 -37.42 18.88 -2.36
N VAL A 253 -37.40 20.15 -1.98
CA VAL A 253 -38.42 21.13 -2.40
C VAL A 253 -38.42 21.30 -3.92
N SER A 254 -37.23 21.39 -4.55
CA SER A 254 -37.11 21.43 -6.00
C SER A 254 -37.68 20.18 -6.68
N LEU A 255 -37.42 18.99 -6.14
CA LEU A 255 -37.91 17.71 -6.64
C LEU A 255 -39.43 17.57 -6.52
N LEU A 256 -40.00 17.99 -5.38
CA LEU A 256 -41.44 17.90 -5.11
C LEU A 256 -42.23 18.96 -5.88
N GLY A 257 -41.80 20.23 -5.79
CA GLY A 257 -42.51 21.37 -6.37
C GLY A 257 -42.21 21.58 -7.86
N ARG A 258 -41.28 20.81 -8.43
CA ARG A 258 -40.80 20.94 -9.81
C ARG A 258 -40.33 22.37 -10.15
N VAL A 259 -39.80 23.07 -9.16
CA VAL A 259 -39.24 24.43 -9.30
C VAL A 259 -37.73 24.32 -9.55
N SER A 260 -37.20 25.14 -10.46
CA SER A 260 -35.77 25.15 -10.78
C SER A 260 -34.91 25.47 -9.56
N GLN A 261 -33.88 24.66 -9.32
CA GLN A 261 -32.93 24.89 -8.22
C GLN A 261 -32.17 26.22 -8.38
N THR A 262 -31.89 26.66 -9.60
CA THR A 262 -31.23 27.95 -9.85
C THR A 262 -32.13 29.11 -9.40
N ARG A 263 -33.43 29.03 -9.68
CA ARG A 263 -34.42 30.04 -9.26
C ARG A 263 -34.61 30.06 -7.73
N LEU A 264 -34.66 28.87 -7.12
CA LEU A 264 -34.69 28.75 -5.64
C LEU A 264 -33.46 29.37 -4.97
N ARG A 265 -32.30 29.32 -5.63
CA ARG A 265 -31.05 29.92 -5.11
C ARG A 265 -30.94 31.42 -5.39
N SER A 266 -31.38 31.88 -6.57
CA SER A 266 -31.33 33.30 -6.94
C SER A 266 -32.41 34.13 -6.27
N GLY A 267 -33.48 33.49 -5.77
CA GLY A 267 -34.66 34.17 -5.21
C GLY A 267 -35.59 34.76 -6.28
N ASP A 268 -35.32 34.51 -7.56
CA ASP A 268 -36.14 34.94 -8.69
C ASP A 268 -37.27 33.94 -8.92
N LEU A 269 -38.32 34.07 -8.11
CA LEU A 269 -39.45 33.15 -8.03
C LEU A 269 -40.74 33.85 -8.44
N SER A 270 -41.52 33.21 -9.31
CA SER A 270 -42.88 33.68 -9.63
C SER A 270 -43.86 33.35 -8.50
N ASP A 271 -45.05 33.96 -8.53
CA ASP A 271 -46.13 33.65 -7.59
C ASP A 271 -46.52 32.16 -7.67
N ASP A 272 -46.50 31.57 -8.87
CA ASP A 272 -46.74 30.14 -9.07
C ASP A 272 -45.65 29.27 -8.44
N ASP A 273 -44.37 29.67 -8.53
CA ASP A 273 -43.26 28.96 -7.88
C ASP A 273 -43.42 29.00 -6.35
N TRP A 274 -43.81 30.15 -5.79
CA TRP A 274 -44.09 30.28 -4.36
C TRP A 274 -45.23 29.38 -3.91
N GLN A 275 -46.27 29.22 -4.73
CA GLN A 275 -47.35 28.28 -4.45
C GLN A 275 -46.85 26.82 -4.44
N GLN A 276 -46.04 26.41 -5.42
CA GLN A 276 -45.47 25.06 -5.47
C GLN A 276 -44.51 24.76 -4.32
N ILE A 277 -43.71 25.75 -3.90
CA ILE A 277 -42.85 25.66 -2.73
C ILE A 277 -43.69 25.47 -1.47
N GLY A 278 -44.78 26.24 -1.31
CA GLY A 278 -45.69 26.11 -0.17
C GLY A 278 -46.32 24.73 -0.07
N ILE A 279 -46.79 24.16 -1.20
CA ILE A 279 -47.34 22.80 -1.24
C ILE A 279 -46.28 21.78 -0.84
N SER A 280 -45.07 21.88 -1.41
CA SER A 280 -43.97 20.97 -1.12
C SER A 280 -43.51 21.04 0.33
N ALA A 281 -43.41 22.24 0.89
CA ALA A 281 -43.06 22.48 2.28
C ALA A 281 -44.10 21.88 3.22
N ASN A 282 -45.39 21.96 2.87
CA ASN A 282 -46.45 21.35 3.67
C ASN A 282 -46.31 19.82 3.72
N VAL A 283 -46.06 19.15 2.58
CA VAL A 283 -45.82 17.69 2.55
C VAL A 283 -44.64 17.30 3.44
N LEU A 284 -43.53 18.04 3.33
CA LEU A 284 -42.32 17.77 4.12
C LEU A 284 -42.54 17.96 5.63
N THR A 285 -43.29 18.98 6.03
CA THR A 285 -43.44 19.39 7.45
C THR A 285 -44.62 18.76 8.16
N THR A 286 -45.62 18.26 7.42
CA THR A 286 -46.82 17.62 8.00
C THR A 286 -46.85 16.13 7.72
N GLU A 287 -46.84 15.72 6.46
CA GLU A 287 -46.99 14.30 6.08
C GLU A 287 -45.73 13.49 6.38
N TRP A 288 -44.55 14.08 6.19
CA TRP A 288 -43.27 13.37 6.35
C TRP A 288 -42.52 13.74 7.62
N LYS A 289 -43.11 14.54 8.52
CA LYS A 289 -42.44 15.06 9.72
C LYS A 289 -41.74 13.99 10.56
N ASP A 290 -42.44 12.90 10.84
CA ASP A 290 -41.94 11.81 11.68
C ASP A 290 -41.36 10.64 10.86
N ARG A 291 -41.29 10.80 9.53
CA ARG A 291 -40.90 9.75 8.58
C ARG A 291 -39.63 10.08 7.82
N LEU A 292 -39.40 11.35 7.46
CA LEU A 292 -38.14 11.81 6.89
C LEU A 292 -37.25 12.30 8.02
N LEU A 293 -36.36 11.43 8.47
CA LEU A 293 -35.44 11.74 9.56
C LEU A 293 -34.06 12.05 8.97
N GLN A 294 -33.52 13.21 9.33
CA GLN A 294 -32.14 13.53 9.00
C GLN A 294 -31.24 13.24 10.19
N GLY A 295 -30.24 12.39 9.98
CA GLY A 295 -29.16 12.25 10.94
C GLY A 295 -28.26 13.49 10.87
N ASN A 296 -28.27 14.31 11.92
CA ASN A 296 -27.28 15.37 12.07
C ASN A 296 -25.96 14.74 12.56
N PHE A 297 -24.97 14.67 11.67
CA PHE A 297 -23.61 14.95 12.11
C PHE A 297 -23.51 16.48 12.15
N ASP A 298 -23.82 17.09 13.29
CA ASP A 298 -23.81 18.56 13.42
C ASP A 298 -22.48 19.12 12.91
N ARG A 299 -22.54 19.92 11.83
CA ARG A 299 -21.47 20.86 11.45
C ARG A 299 -21.52 22.14 12.31
N GLY A 300 -22.37 22.18 13.33
CA GLY A 300 -22.43 23.23 14.35
C GLY A 300 -21.37 23.10 15.45
N ARG A 301 -20.36 22.25 15.26
CA ARG A 301 -19.16 22.25 16.09
C ARG A 301 -18.28 23.45 15.73
N SER A 302 -17.65 24.05 16.73
CA SER A 302 -16.61 25.05 16.51
C SER A 302 -15.57 24.49 15.53
N PRO A 303 -14.95 25.33 14.68
CA PRO A 303 -13.86 24.90 13.79
C PRO A 303 -12.70 24.19 14.52
N ASP A 304 -12.65 24.32 15.85
CA ASP A 304 -11.62 23.81 16.74
C ASP A 304 -11.88 22.39 17.29
N GLU A 305 -13.09 21.84 17.20
CA GLU A 305 -13.33 20.43 17.58
C GLU A 305 -13.02 19.51 16.41
N ARG A 306 -11.71 19.26 16.28
CA ARG A 306 -11.09 18.40 15.27
C ARG A 306 -11.75 17.03 15.24
N PHE A 307 -12.15 16.58 14.05
CA PHE A 307 -12.35 15.16 13.82
C PHE A 307 -11.05 14.42 14.19
N ALA A 308 -11.19 13.24 14.81
CA ALA A 308 -10.07 12.31 14.89
C ALA A 308 -9.58 12.07 13.46
N ASP A 309 -8.25 12.06 13.29
CA ASP A 309 -7.67 11.79 11.99
C ASP A 309 -8.14 10.43 11.46
N PRO A 310 -8.38 10.29 10.14
CA PRO A 310 -8.77 9.01 9.57
C PRO A 310 -7.76 7.91 9.92
N LEU A 311 -8.24 6.79 10.46
CA LEU A 311 -7.40 5.65 10.81
C LEU A 311 -6.87 4.87 9.59
N MET A 312 -7.37 5.19 8.39
CA MET A 312 -7.01 4.56 7.12
C MET A 312 -6.73 5.62 6.04
N GLU A 313 -6.03 5.22 4.96
CA GLU A 313 -5.75 6.12 3.85
C GLU A 313 -7.05 6.68 3.24
N THR A 314 -7.24 7.99 3.29
CA THR A 314 -8.51 8.65 2.95
C THR A 314 -8.29 9.88 2.08
N SER A 315 -9.01 9.99 0.97
CA SER A 315 -8.96 11.21 0.13
C SER A 315 -9.72 12.35 0.81
N MET A 316 -9.08 13.51 0.96
CA MET A 316 -9.68 14.71 1.55
C MET A 316 -9.27 15.97 0.78
N ILE A 317 -10.09 17.03 0.87
CA ILE A 317 -9.78 18.33 0.28
C ILE A 317 -9.21 19.21 1.38
N VAL A 318 -8.02 19.76 1.14
CA VAL A 318 -7.27 20.58 2.09
C VAL A 318 -6.98 21.93 1.46
N THR A 319 -6.98 23.00 2.25
CA THR A 319 -6.59 24.32 1.76
C THR A 319 -5.07 24.49 1.79
N LEU A 320 -4.54 25.33 0.91
CA LEU A 320 -3.12 25.67 0.87
C LEU A 320 -2.60 26.19 2.23
N GLU A 321 -3.44 26.89 3.01
CA GLU A 321 -3.14 27.37 4.37
C GLU A 321 -2.88 26.24 5.36
N GLN A 322 -3.57 25.11 5.20
CA GLN A 322 -3.47 23.94 6.07
C GLN A 322 -2.28 23.05 5.71
N LEU A 323 -1.57 23.32 4.60
CA LEU A 323 -0.44 22.53 4.13
C LEU A 323 0.90 23.20 4.44
N ARG A 324 1.87 22.39 4.87
CA ARG A 324 3.27 22.78 5.06
C ARG A 324 4.21 21.78 4.38
N PRO A 325 5.37 22.25 3.89
CA PRO A 325 6.40 21.35 3.39
C PRO A 325 6.95 20.50 4.55
N TYR A 326 7.46 19.32 4.21
CA TYR A 326 8.16 18.49 5.19
C TYR A 326 9.52 19.09 5.56
N ASP A 327 9.80 19.25 6.85
CA ASP A 327 10.98 19.95 7.38
C ASP A 327 12.30 19.24 7.02
N LEU A 328 12.32 17.90 7.08
CA LEU A 328 13.52 17.08 6.84
C LEU A 328 13.61 16.62 5.37
N ASN A 329 13.29 17.51 4.43
CA ASN A 329 13.39 17.18 3.02
C ASN A 329 14.85 16.91 2.62
N PRO A 330 15.18 15.74 2.02
CA PRO A 330 16.55 15.44 1.60
C PRO A 330 17.05 16.36 0.47
N ARG A 331 16.14 16.96 -0.30
CA ARG A 331 16.47 17.92 -1.35
C ARG A 331 16.63 19.33 -0.77
N LEU A 332 17.83 19.87 -0.91
CA LEU A 332 18.19 21.23 -0.48
C LEU A 332 18.23 22.20 -1.66
N MET A 333 18.57 21.72 -2.85
CA MET A 333 18.67 22.53 -4.06
C MET A 333 17.34 22.61 -4.83
N ARG A 334 17.17 23.67 -5.61
CA ARG A 334 15.99 23.85 -6.48
C ARG A 334 15.96 22.74 -7.53
N ASN A 335 14.79 22.11 -7.70
CA ASN A 335 14.61 21.05 -8.69
C ASN A 335 14.91 21.60 -10.12
N PRO A 336 15.75 20.94 -10.93
CA PRO A 336 16.05 21.36 -12.30
C PRO A 336 14.80 21.49 -13.20
N SER A 337 13.81 20.62 -13.01
CA SER A 337 12.57 20.62 -13.80
C SER A 337 11.46 21.47 -13.17
N TYR A 338 11.79 22.42 -12.29
CA TYR A 338 10.80 23.22 -11.57
C TYR A 338 9.86 23.98 -12.52
N ASP A 339 10.42 24.64 -13.54
CA ASP A 339 9.66 25.50 -14.44
C ASP A 339 8.73 24.67 -15.35
N ASP A 340 9.21 23.52 -15.85
CA ASP A 340 8.39 22.56 -16.62
C ASP A 340 7.20 22.03 -15.80
N ILE A 341 7.45 21.69 -14.52
CA ILE A 341 6.39 21.23 -13.61
C ILE A 341 5.40 22.37 -13.33
N LYS A 342 5.87 23.61 -13.20
CA LYS A 342 5.02 24.79 -13.00
C LYS A 342 4.10 25.03 -14.19
N GLU A 343 4.61 24.96 -15.41
CA GLU A 343 3.80 25.07 -16.62
C GLU A 343 2.79 23.92 -16.75
N SER A 344 3.22 22.69 -16.46
CA SER A 344 2.32 21.53 -16.49
C SER A 344 1.16 21.69 -15.51
N ILE A 345 1.42 22.07 -14.26
CA ILE A 345 0.39 22.28 -13.23
C ILE A 345 -0.52 23.45 -13.60
N ARG A 346 0.03 24.51 -14.19
CA ARG A 346 -0.76 25.66 -14.68
C ARG A 346 -1.77 25.26 -15.75
N HIS A 347 -1.40 24.37 -16.67
CA HIS A 347 -2.27 23.98 -17.80
C HIS A 347 -3.21 22.80 -17.48
N ARG A 348 -2.73 21.77 -16.78
CA ARG A 348 -3.49 20.52 -16.54
C ARG A 348 -4.03 20.39 -15.11
N GLY A 349 -3.49 21.14 -14.16
CA GLY A 349 -3.73 20.94 -12.73
C GLY A 349 -2.88 19.81 -12.14
N LEU A 350 -3.17 19.40 -10.90
CA LEU A 350 -2.54 18.20 -10.31
C LEU A 350 -3.31 16.95 -10.73
N ASP A 351 -2.70 16.12 -11.58
CA ASP A 351 -3.27 14.83 -12.00
C ASP A 351 -3.25 13.78 -10.87
N THR A 352 -2.20 13.78 -10.04
CA THR A 352 -2.05 12.85 -8.91
C THR A 352 -2.16 13.60 -7.58
N PRO A 353 -3.12 13.24 -6.70
CA PRO A 353 -3.28 13.91 -5.41
C PRO A 353 -2.06 13.63 -4.51
N PRO A 354 -1.43 14.66 -3.92
CA PRO A 354 -0.26 14.47 -3.08
C PRO A 354 -0.66 13.78 -1.76
N PRO A 355 0.14 12.82 -1.28
CA PRO A 355 -0.10 12.20 0.01
C PRO A 355 0.32 13.16 1.13
N ILE A 356 -0.53 13.28 2.14
CA ILE A 356 -0.33 14.15 3.30
C ILE A 356 -0.46 13.33 4.58
N THR A 357 0.21 13.77 5.63
CA THR A 357 0.07 13.21 6.97
C THR A 357 0.10 14.35 7.99
N ARG A 358 -0.16 14.06 9.27
CA ARG A 358 -0.20 15.08 10.32
C ARG A 358 0.49 14.55 11.57
N ARG A 359 1.36 15.37 12.18
CA ARG A 359 1.96 15.02 13.47
C ARG A 359 0.90 15.11 14.58
N PRO A 360 0.93 14.26 15.62
CA PRO A 360 -0.08 14.27 16.68
C PRO A 360 -0.19 15.60 17.44
N ASP A 361 0.88 16.39 17.45
CA ASP A 361 1.03 17.66 18.16
C ASP A 361 0.83 18.90 17.26
N GLN A 362 0.58 18.74 15.96
CA GLN A 362 0.50 19.85 15.00
C GLN A 362 -0.89 20.02 14.39
N GLU A 363 -1.22 21.28 14.05
CA GLU A 363 -2.54 21.64 13.50
C GLU A 363 -2.60 21.57 11.98
N TRP A 364 -1.43 21.64 11.32
CA TRP A 364 -1.29 21.63 9.87
C TRP A 364 -0.89 20.25 9.34
N PHE A 365 -1.22 19.98 8.09
CA PHE A 365 -0.80 18.80 7.36
C PHE A 365 0.56 19.01 6.71
N ILE A 366 1.37 17.96 6.70
CA ILE A 366 2.67 17.91 6.03
C ILE A 366 2.60 16.93 4.85
N ILE A 367 3.42 17.15 3.83
CA ILE A 367 3.55 16.21 2.71
C ILE A 367 4.21 14.92 3.21
N ALA A 368 3.52 13.79 3.07
CA ALA A 368 4.00 12.49 3.57
C ALA A 368 5.17 11.98 2.73
N ASN A 369 4.99 11.89 1.41
CA ASN A 369 6.00 11.44 0.46
C ASN A 369 5.94 12.36 -0.75
N GLY A 370 7.09 12.89 -1.20
CA GLY A 370 7.20 13.37 -2.57
C GLY A 370 6.19 14.44 -3.00
N GLY A 371 6.46 15.71 -2.71
CA GLY A 371 5.50 16.76 -3.08
C GLY A 371 5.83 18.18 -2.64
N ASN A 372 6.94 18.39 -1.92
CA ASN A 372 7.34 19.73 -1.47
C ASN A 372 7.52 20.70 -2.64
N THR A 373 8.16 20.28 -3.73
CA THR A 373 8.31 21.12 -4.93
C THR A 373 6.96 21.49 -5.55
N ARG A 374 6.01 20.54 -5.60
CA ARG A 374 4.65 20.79 -6.10
C ARG A 374 3.91 21.78 -5.20
N LEU A 375 4.06 21.67 -3.88
CA LEU A 375 3.50 22.61 -2.91
C LEU A 375 4.08 24.03 -3.07
N SER A 376 5.39 24.16 -3.31
CA SER A 376 6.02 25.46 -3.61
C SER A 376 5.45 26.08 -4.89
N ILE A 377 5.31 25.27 -5.94
CA ILE A 377 4.70 25.70 -7.22
C ILE A 377 3.25 26.14 -7.03
N LEU A 378 2.46 25.40 -6.25
CA LEU A 378 1.08 25.76 -5.95
C LEU A 378 0.97 27.08 -5.18
N ASN A 379 1.85 27.32 -4.21
CA ASN A 379 1.93 28.60 -3.51
C ASN A 379 2.24 29.76 -4.47
N GLU A 380 3.16 29.54 -5.41
CA GLU A 380 3.55 30.53 -6.41
C GLU A 380 2.41 30.81 -7.40
N LEU A 381 1.77 29.76 -7.94
CA LEU A 381 0.64 29.88 -8.86
C LEU A 381 -0.59 30.53 -8.20
N TRP A 382 -0.88 30.23 -6.94
CA TRP A 382 -1.94 30.90 -6.18
C TRP A 382 -1.65 32.40 -6.02
N ARG A 383 -0.42 32.78 -5.66
CA ARG A 383 -0.01 34.20 -5.54
C ARG A 383 -0.13 34.94 -6.88
N GLU A 384 0.17 34.28 -7.99
CA GLU A 384 0.10 34.88 -9.33
C GLU A 384 -1.33 34.99 -9.86
N THR A 385 -2.14 33.93 -9.69
CA THR A 385 -3.43 33.79 -10.38
C THR A 385 -4.66 34.03 -9.50
N HIS A 386 -4.55 33.83 -8.19
CA HIS A 386 -5.66 33.82 -7.23
C HIS A 386 -6.83 32.89 -7.66
N ASP A 387 -6.54 31.84 -8.44
CA ASP A 387 -7.54 30.85 -8.86
C ASP A 387 -7.80 29.82 -7.75
N GLU A 388 -9.08 29.63 -7.38
CA GLU A 388 -9.49 28.70 -6.33
C GLU A 388 -9.01 27.26 -6.55
N ARG A 389 -8.72 26.88 -7.81
CA ARG A 389 -8.17 25.55 -8.17
C ARG A 389 -6.81 25.25 -7.55
N PHE A 390 -6.00 26.28 -7.28
CA PHE A 390 -4.71 26.13 -6.59
C PHE A 390 -4.83 26.34 -5.08
N TRP A 391 -5.99 26.83 -4.61
CA TRP A 391 -6.27 27.03 -3.19
C TRP A 391 -6.81 25.77 -2.50
N ARG A 392 -7.74 25.06 -3.15
CA ARG A 392 -8.34 23.82 -2.64
C ARG A 392 -7.75 22.62 -3.37
N ILE A 393 -6.97 21.82 -2.66
CA ILE A 393 -6.20 20.72 -3.25
C ILE A 393 -6.77 19.41 -2.75
N GLN A 394 -6.98 18.47 -3.68
CA GLN A 394 -7.33 17.09 -3.32
C GLN A 394 -6.05 16.36 -2.89
N CYS A 395 -6.03 15.88 -1.65
CA CYS A 395 -4.89 15.19 -1.05
C CYS A 395 -5.28 13.80 -0.55
N LEU A 396 -4.32 12.88 -0.48
CA LEU A 396 -4.51 11.56 0.12
C LEU A 396 -3.95 11.58 1.55
N TYR A 397 -4.82 11.56 2.56
CA TYR A 397 -4.38 11.48 3.95
C TYR A 397 -3.86 10.08 4.28
N LYS A 398 -2.65 10.02 4.86
CA LYS A 398 -2.03 8.81 5.40
C LYS A 398 -1.89 8.94 6.91
N PRO A 399 -2.37 7.94 7.69
CA PRO A 399 -2.30 8.00 9.15
C PRO A 399 -0.86 8.07 9.62
N TRP A 400 -0.64 8.89 10.66
CA TRP A 400 0.67 9.02 11.29
C TRP A 400 1.09 7.69 11.91
N ALA A 401 2.25 7.18 11.51
CA ALA A 401 2.71 5.87 11.97
C ALA A 401 3.35 5.87 13.36
N GLY A 402 3.65 7.06 13.93
CA GLY A 402 4.24 7.15 15.27
C GLY A 402 3.22 6.84 16.36
N THR A 403 3.51 5.85 17.20
CA THR A 403 2.77 5.55 18.43
C THR A 403 3.39 6.28 19.63
N SER A 404 2.70 6.30 20.78
CA SER A 404 3.22 6.88 22.03
C SER A 404 4.59 6.31 22.44
N ASP A 405 4.86 5.06 22.09
CA ASP A 405 6.09 4.35 22.43
C ASP A 405 7.23 4.62 21.43
N GLN A 406 6.89 5.01 20.19
CA GLN A 406 7.84 5.28 19.11
C GLN A 406 7.46 6.54 18.31
N PRO A 407 7.65 7.75 18.90
CA PRO A 407 7.21 9.00 18.27
C PRO A 407 7.94 9.30 16.95
N MET A 408 9.21 8.88 16.83
CA MET A 408 10.07 9.17 15.67
C MET A 408 9.82 8.25 14.47
N LEU A 409 9.00 7.19 14.61
CA LEU A 409 8.73 6.26 13.52
C LEU A 409 7.95 6.92 12.37
N GLY A 410 7.06 7.87 12.69
CA GLY A 410 6.35 8.66 11.68
C GLY A 410 7.29 9.56 10.87
N GLU A 411 8.26 10.19 11.52
CA GLU A 411 9.31 11.00 10.86
C GLU A 411 10.16 10.15 9.91
N LEU A 412 10.60 9.00 10.40
CA LEU A 412 11.41 8.06 9.63
C LEU A 412 10.70 7.65 8.34
N ARG A 413 9.41 7.27 8.42
CA ARG A 413 8.62 6.90 7.25
C ARG A 413 8.46 8.04 6.25
N CYS A 414 8.22 9.26 6.73
CA CYS A 414 8.13 10.43 5.84
C CYS A 414 9.46 10.67 5.12
N LEU A 415 10.58 10.66 5.86
CA LEU A 415 11.91 10.85 5.29
C LEU A 415 12.23 9.79 4.22
N ILE A 416 11.98 8.51 4.49
CA ILE A 416 12.20 7.41 3.54
C ILE A 416 11.30 7.57 2.30
N GLY A 417 10.04 7.97 2.50
CA GLY A 417 9.11 8.26 1.40
C GLY A 417 9.61 9.40 0.50
N HIS A 418 10.14 10.48 1.08
CA HIS A 418 10.76 11.57 0.31
C HIS A 418 12.07 11.15 -0.36
N LEU A 419 12.89 10.32 0.27
CA LEU A 419 14.12 9.77 -0.33
C LEU A 419 13.81 8.91 -1.55
N ALA A 420 12.86 7.97 -1.43
CA ALA A 420 12.46 7.07 -2.51
C ALA A 420 11.88 7.83 -3.70
N GLU A 421 10.95 8.77 -3.46
CA GLU A 421 10.33 9.55 -4.54
C GLU A 421 11.36 10.42 -5.26
N ASN A 422 12.19 11.15 -4.51
CA ASN A 422 13.15 12.07 -5.10
C ASN A 422 14.25 11.32 -5.90
N ASP A 423 14.62 10.10 -5.52
CA ASP A 423 15.55 9.26 -6.28
C ASP A 423 14.89 8.74 -7.58
N MET A 424 13.60 8.35 -7.54
CA MET A 424 12.85 7.88 -8.72
C MET A 424 12.52 8.98 -9.74
N HIS A 425 12.03 10.13 -9.27
CA HIS A 425 11.43 11.16 -10.12
C HIS A 425 12.20 12.48 -10.16
N GLY A 426 13.06 12.72 -9.16
CA GLY A 426 13.72 14.02 -8.97
C GLY A 426 15.16 14.08 -9.45
N LYS A 427 15.92 12.98 -9.45
CA LYS A 427 17.40 12.95 -9.47
C LYS A 427 17.98 13.78 -8.31
N LEU A 428 18.09 13.17 -7.12
CA LEU A 428 18.86 13.73 -6.01
C LEU A 428 20.35 13.80 -6.39
N SER A 429 21.04 14.87 -5.96
CA SER A 429 22.50 14.87 -6.02
C SER A 429 23.07 13.79 -5.08
N PHE A 430 24.29 13.34 -5.36
CA PHE A 430 24.94 12.32 -4.53
C PHE A 430 25.05 12.78 -3.06
N ILE A 431 25.31 14.07 -2.84
CA ILE A 431 25.48 14.65 -1.50
C ILE A 431 24.15 14.78 -0.75
N GLU A 432 23.07 15.21 -1.42
CA GLU A 432 21.73 15.28 -0.81
C GLU A 432 21.25 13.89 -0.40
N ARG A 433 21.51 12.88 -1.24
CA ARG A 433 21.24 11.47 -0.92
C ARG A 433 22.03 11.01 0.30
N ALA A 434 23.32 11.34 0.38
CA ALA A 434 24.17 11.00 1.52
C ALA A 434 23.66 11.64 2.83
N LEU A 435 23.32 12.94 2.81
CA LEU A 435 22.77 13.65 3.97
C LEU A 435 21.45 13.05 4.45
N GLY A 436 20.55 12.73 3.52
CA GLY A 436 19.27 12.11 3.85
C GLY A 436 19.41 10.73 4.47
N ILE A 437 20.33 9.89 3.97
CA ILE A 437 20.62 8.57 4.54
C ILE A 437 21.26 8.70 5.93
N ASN A 438 22.18 9.64 6.12
CA ASN A 438 22.75 9.91 7.43
C ASN A 438 21.67 10.37 8.44
N LYS A 439 20.72 11.20 8.00
CA LYS A 439 19.58 11.61 8.83
C LYS A 439 18.65 10.43 9.15
N ALA A 440 18.41 9.53 8.21
CA ALA A 440 17.64 8.31 8.45
C ALA A 440 18.33 7.42 9.50
N ARG A 441 19.66 7.28 9.44
CA ARG A 441 20.46 6.58 10.45
C ARG A 441 20.26 7.17 11.85
N GLU A 442 20.32 8.49 12.00
CA GLU A 442 20.05 9.16 13.28
C GLU A 442 18.64 8.85 13.82
N LEU A 443 17.63 8.85 12.94
CA LEU A 443 16.25 8.54 13.32
C LEU A 443 16.07 7.08 13.74
N TYR A 444 16.66 6.12 13.03
CA TYR A 444 16.63 4.72 13.45
C TYR A 444 17.32 4.52 14.82
N GLN A 445 18.47 5.15 15.04
CA GLN A 445 19.17 5.08 16.33
C GLN A 445 18.33 5.65 17.49
N GLN A 446 17.49 6.65 17.22
CA GLN A 446 16.55 7.20 18.21
C GLN A 446 15.36 6.27 18.48
N VAL A 447 14.85 5.58 17.45
CA VAL A 447 13.74 4.64 17.57
C VAL A 447 14.15 3.37 18.30
N GLU A 448 15.29 2.78 17.93
CA GLU A 448 15.76 1.49 18.43
C GLU A 448 16.70 1.60 19.64
N LYS A 449 17.16 2.81 19.97
CA LYS A 449 18.10 3.11 21.07
C LYS A 449 19.41 2.31 20.99
N CYS A 450 19.81 1.90 19.78
CA CYS A 450 21.06 1.18 19.52
C CYS A 450 21.87 1.90 18.42
N GLN A 451 23.18 1.65 18.36
CA GLN A 451 23.98 2.07 17.21
C GLN A 451 23.88 1.00 16.12
N LEU A 452 23.50 1.44 14.92
CA LEU A 452 23.37 0.58 13.76
C LEU A 452 24.68 0.48 12.99
N SER A 453 25.08 -0.74 12.65
CA SER A 453 26.12 -0.98 11.66
C SER A 453 25.65 -0.59 10.25
N GLN A 454 26.58 -0.34 9.33
CA GLN A 454 26.26 -0.02 7.93
C GLN A 454 25.45 -1.13 7.24
N ARG A 455 25.65 -2.40 7.64
CA ARG A 455 24.92 -3.55 7.10
C ARG A 455 23.48 -3.58 7.60
N GLU A 456 23.28 -3.38 8.90
CA GLU A 456 21.94 -3.31 9.49
C GLU A 456 21.17 -2.13 8.89
N LEU A 457 21.80 -0.95 8.78
CA LEU A 457 21.18 0.22 8.15
C LEU A 457 20.72 -0.07 6.70
N ALA A 458 21.51 -0.81 5.92
CA ALA A 458 21.13 -1.22 4.57
C ALA A 458 19.93 -2.18 4.57
N GLU A 459 19.87 -3.12 5.52
CA GLU A 459 18.74 -4.05 5.67
C GLU A 459 17.45 -3.33 6.12
N HIS A 460 17.55 -2.41 7.09
CA HIS A 460 16.40 -1.61 7.55
C HIS A 460 15.84 -0.72 6.43
N LEU A 461 16.70 0.03 5.74
CA LEU A 461 16.27 0.86 4.60
C LEU A 461 15.62 0.02 3.49
N LYS A 462 16.17 -1.17 3.21
CA LYS A 462 15.60 -2.10 2.22
C LYS A 462 14.22 -2.60 2.64
N ASN A 463 14.02 -2.94 3.90
CA ASN A 463 12.73 -3.39 4.43
C ASN A 463 11.66 -2.29 4.38
N ASP A 464 12.05 -1.04 4.60
CA ASP A 464 11.16 0.13 4.56
C ASP A 464 10.95 0.71 3.14
N GLY A 465 11.47 0.05 2.10
CA GLY A 465 11.18 0.36 0.70
C GLY A 465 12.25 1.18 -0.04
N TYR A 466 13.44 1.37 0.54
CA TYR A 466 14.58 2.05 -0.07
C TYR A 466 15.82 1.14 -0.19
N PRO A 467 15.96 0.37 -1.30
CA PRO A 467 17.06 -0.58 -1.45
C PRO A 467 18.39 0.13 -1.71
N ILE A 468 19.35 -0.02 -0.78
CA ILE A 468 20.71 0.48 -0.93
C ILE A 468 21.74 -0.55 -0.42
N ASN A 469 22.91 -0.60 -1.08
CA ASN A 469 24.00 -1.51 -0.70
C ASN A 469 24.92 -0.88 0.36
N GLN A 470 25.47 -1.70 1.26
CA GLN A 470 26.41 -1.28 2.31
C GLN A 470 27.64 -0.53 1.75
N SER A 471 28.16 -0.96 0.60
CA SER A 471 29.30 -0.29 -0.05
C SER A 471 28.99 1.14 -0.48
N HIS A 472 27.74 1.43 -0.84
CA HIS A 472 27.32 2.79 -1.20
C HIS A 472 27.17 3.66 0.05
N ILE A 473 26.61 3.11 1.12
CA ILE A 473 26.50 3.79 2.42
C ILE A 473 27.90 4.19 2.91
N SER A 474 28.87 3.27 2.87
CA SER A 474 30.24 3.56 3.29
C SER A 474 30.88 4.72 2.50
N ARG A 475 30.69 4.78 1.18
CA ARG A 475 31.20 5.89 0.35
C ARG A 475 30.50 7.21 0.64
N MET A 476 29.20 7.17 0.93
CA MET A 476 28.42 8.35 1.31
C MET A 476 28.89 8.91 2.65
N GLU A 477 29.13 8.05 3.65
CA GLU A 477 29.68 8.45 4.95
C GLU A 477 31.06 9.10 4.80
N GLN A 478 31.95 8.49 4.00
CA GLN A 478 33.27 9.07 3.72
C GLN A 478 33.19 10.42 2.99
N ALA A 479 32.25 10.58 2.06
CA ALA A 479 32.04 11.86 1.37
C ALA A 479 31.56 12.95 2.34
N LEU A 480 30.67 12.62 3.29
CA LEU A 480 30.22 13.55 4.33
C LEU A 480 31.32 13.93 5.30
N GLU A 481 32.21 12.99 5.65
CA GLU A 481 33.29 13.20 6.60
C GLU A 481 34.44 14.01 5.99
N TYR A 482 34.86 13.67 4.76
CA TYR A 482 36.10 14.20 4.19
C TYR A 482 35.91 15.25 3.08
N LEU A 483 34.85 15.15 2.28
CA LEU A 483 34.67 16.03 1.12
C LEU A 483 33.74 17.22 1.43
N LEU A 484 32.63 16.99 2.14
CA LEU A 484 31.66 18.03 2.46
C LEU A 484 32.25 19.24 3.22
N PRO A 485 33.16 19.06 4.20
CA PRO A 485 33.79 20.20 4.88
C PRO A 485 34.72 21.03 3.98
N CYS A 486 35.24 20.43 2.90
CA CYS A 486 36.29 21.03 2.07
C CYS A 486 35.74 21.68 0.79
N ILE A 487 34.79 21.01 0.12
CA ILE A 487 34.25 21.42 -1.19
C ILE A 487 32.71 21.41 -1.24
N PRO A 488 32.01 22.15 -0.36
CA PRO A 488 30.55 22.13 -0.30
C PRO A 488 29.89 22.61 -1.60
N GLU A 489 30.38 23.68 -2.23
CA GLU A 489 29.75 24.29 -3.41
C GLU A 489 29.79 23.35 -4.61
N VAL A 490 30.93 22.69 -4.84
CA VAL A 490 31.10 21.71 -5.94
C VAL A 490 30.21 20.49 -5.75
N LEU A 491 30.04 20.02 -4.51
CA LEU A 491 29.16 18.89 -4.20
C LEU A 491 27.68 19.24 -4.44
N TYR A 492 27.23 20.42 -3.99
CA TYR A 492 25.84 20.86 -4.20
C TYR A 492 25.56 21.32 -5.64
N ALA A 493 26.58 21.71 -6.41
CA ALA A 493 26.47 21.98 -7.84
C ALA A 493 26.16 20.71 -8.67
N GLY A 494 26.15 19.53 -8.06
CA GLY A 494 25.71 18.29 -8.68
C GLY A 494 26.84 17.35 -9.10
N MET A 495 27.99 17.39 -8.39
CA MET A 495 29.10 16.46 -8.61
C MET A 495 28.61 15.00 -8.70
N GLY A 496 29.01 14.34 -9.79
CA GLY A 496 28.56 12.99 -10.09
C GLY A 496 29.20 11.94 -9.19
N ARG A 497 28.51 10.81 -8.99
CA ARG A 497 28.98 9.68 -8.19
C ARG A 497 30.40 9.21 -8.57
N SER A 498 30.69 9.11 -9.86
CA SER A 498 31.99 8.64 -10.35
C SER A 498 33.13 9.58 -9.97
N GLN A 499 32.88 10.88 -9.93
CA GLN A 499 33.87 11.88 -9.53
C GLN A 499 34.16 11.81 -8.03
N VAL A 500 33.11 11.66 -7.22
CA VAL A 500 33.24 11.44 -5.76
C VAL A 500 34.03 10.16 -5.47
N GLU A 501 33.71 9.05 -6.14
CA GLU A 501 34.42 7.78 -5.96
C GLU A 501 35.91 7.89 -6.33
N LYS A 502 36.25 8.61 -7.41
CA LYS A 502 37.64 8.89 -7.79
C LYS A 502 38.37 9.71 -6.72
N LEU A 503 37.77 10.78 -6.20
CA LEU A 503 38.38 11.59 -5.14
C LEU A 503 38.60 10.81 -3.84
N LEU A 504 37.65 9.98 -3.45
CA LEU A 504 37.81 9.10 -2.27
C LEU A 504 38.91 8.06 -2.49
N SER A 505 39.02 7.50 -3.69
CA SER A 505 40.10 6.57 -4.03
C SER A 505 41.47 7.25 -4.03
N LEU A 506 41.56 8.48 -4.56
CA LEU A 506 42.76 9.31 -4.55
C LEU A 506 43.19 9.61 -3.12
N ARG A 507 42.24 9.99 -2.24
CA ARG A 507 42.51 10.19 -0.81
C ARG A 507 43.05 8.93 -0.15
N ALA A 508 42.41 7.78 -0.38
CA ALA A 508 42.83 6.52 0.23
C ALA A 508 44.24 6.09 -0.21
N ALA A 509 44.56 6.23 -1.50
CA ALA A 509 45.90 5.96 -2.03
C ALA A 509 46.95 6.91 -1.44
N SER A 510 46.63 8.21 -1.40
CA SER A 510 47.51 9.25 -0.87
C SER A 510 47.76 9.08 0.64
N LEU A 511 46.73 8.73 1.41
CA LEU A 511 46.85 8.43 2.84
C LEU A 511 47.74 7.22 3.10
N HIS A 512 47.59 6.16 2.31
CA HIS A 512 48.42 4.97 2.43
C HIS A 512 49.90 5.27 2.13
N LEU A 513 50.17 6.16 1.18
CA LEU A 513 51.54 6.62 0.90
C LEU A 513 52.09 7.51 1.99
N TRP A 514 51.26 8.44 2.50
CA TRP A 514 51.63 9.27 3.63
C TRP A 514 52.07 8.42 4.83
N GLN A 515 51.26 7.43 5.22
CA GLN A 515 51.58 6.50 6.32
C GLN A 515 52.84 5.65 6.08
N ARG A 516 53.17 5.36 4.82
CA ARG A 516 54.37 4.59 4.46
C ARG A 516 55.66 5.41 4.58
N HIS A 517 55.57 6.73 4.40
CA HIS A 517 56.69 7.67 4.40
C HIS A 517 56.74 8.56 5.66
N GLU A 518 55.77 8.42 6.56
CA GLU A 518 55.64 9.19 7.79
C GLU A 518 56.88 9.03 8.69
N ALA A 519 57.53 10.16 9.00
CA ALA A 519 58.53 10.28 10.06
C ALA A 519 57.88 10.98 11.27
N GLU A 520 58.42 10.79 12.48
CA GLU A 520 57.79 11.16 13.77
C GLU A 520 57.40 12.65 13.97
N ASP A 521 57.63 13.54 12.99
CA ASP A 521 57.39 14.99 13.06
C ASP A 521 56.61 15.60 11.86
N THR A 522 56.05 14.77 10.96
CA THR A 522 55.23 15.27 9.83
C THR A 522 53.79 15.58 10.26
N GLY A 523 53.22 16.69 9.76
CA GLY A 523 51.88 17.17 10.13
C GLY A 523 50.72 16.22 9.79
N SER A 524 49.49 16.60 10.15
CA SER A 524 48.30 15.77 9.87
C SER A 524 47.95 15.77 8.37
N PHE A 525 47.89 14.57 7.76
CA PHE A 525 47.45 14.37 6.38
C PHE A 525 46.07 15.00 6.11
N ASP A 526 45.14 14.96 7.07
CA ASP A 526 43.79 15.50 6.89
C ASP A 526 43.79 17.02 6.69
N ASN A 527 44.73 17.74 7.33
CA ASN A 527 44.89 19.19 7.15
C ASN A 527 45.50 19.51 5.77
N LEU A 528 46.43 18.69 5.29
CA LEU A 528 47.03 18.83 3.96
C LEU A 528 45.98 18.56 2.88
N PHE A 529 45.23 17.46 3.01
CA PHE A 529 44.18 17.08 2.07
C PHE A 529 43.06 18.12 2.01
N SER A 530 42.61 18.64 3.16
CA SER A 530 41.60 19.71 3.20
C SER A 530 42.09 21.01 2.58
N SER A 531 43.36 21.39 2.82
CA SER A 531 43.96 22.58 2.21
C SER A 531 44.02 22.45 0.68
N ALA A 532 44.46 21.29 0.16
CA ALA A 532 44.54 21.01 -1.27
C ALA A 532 43.16 21.10 -1.96
N LEU A 533 42.12 20.54 -1.33
CA LEU A 533 40.75 20.55 -1.86
C LEU A 533 40.07 21.91 -1.79
N SER A 534 40.31 22.68 -0.72
CA SER A 534 39.63 23.96 -0.48
C SER A 534 39.87 25.00 -1.59
N LEU A 535 41.02 24.92 -2.27
CA LEU A 535 41.39 25.80 -3.39
C LEU A 535 40.44 25.69 -4.60
N PHE A 536 39.76 24.56 -4.73
CA PHE A 536 38.91 24.25 -5.88
C PHE A 536 37.41 24.42 -5.60
N ASN A 537 37.02 25.00 -4.45
CA ASN A 537 35.61 25.14 -4.08
C ASN A 537 34.89 26.29 -4.81
N GLU A 538 35.59 27.35 -5.23
CA GLU A 538 34.96 28.58 -5.74
C GLU A 538 34.37 28.46 -7.17
N GLN A 539 34.92 27.57 -7.99
CA GLN A 539 34.54 27.43 -9.41
C GLN A 539 34.13 25.98 -9.74
N PRO A 540 32.84 25.62 -9.54
CA PRO A 540 32.37 24.25 -9.75
C PRO A 540 32.37 23.80 -11.22
N GLU A 541 32.26 24.74 -12.17
CA GLU A 541 32.24 24.44 -13.63
C GLU A 541 33.62 24.00 -14.17
N ASP A 542 34.71 24.45 -13.53
CA ASP A 542 36.10 24.17 -13.94
C ASP A 542 36.76 23.06 -13.09
N PHE A 543 35.98 22.35 -12.28
CA PHE A 543 36.49 21.34 -11.37
C PHE A 543 37.05 20.12 -12.13
N ALA A 544 38.37 19.95 -12.07
CA ALA A 544 39.07 18.83 -12.68
C ALA A 544 39.84 18.03 -11.62
N ILE A 545 39.57 16.72 -11.56
CA ILE A 545 40.18 15.81 -10.57
C ILE A 545 41.70 15.75 -10.75
N GLU A 546 42.19 15.82 -11.97
CA GLU A 546 43.64 15.82 -12.29
C GLU A 546 44.36 16.99 -11.63
N ARG A 547 43.76 18.19 -11.63
CA ARG A 547 44.34 19.37 -10.96
C ARG A 547 44.38 19.22 -9.44
N VAL A 548 43.35 18.60 -8.86
CA VAL A 548 43.31 18.30 -7.43
C VAL A 548 44.39 17.28 -7.06
N GLN A 549 44.60 16.28 -7.92
CA GLN A 549 45.68 15.30 -7.76
C GLN A 549 47.05 15.97 -7.83
N ASP A 550 47.29 16.85 -8.80
CA ASP A 550 48.56 17.55 -8.94
C ASP A 550 48.90 18.44 -7.74
N GLU A 551 47.93 19.21 -7.24
CA GLU A 551 48.13 20.04 -6.05
C GLU A 551 48.35 19.20 -4.79
N LEU A 552 47.57 18.12 -4.61
CA LEU A 552 47.75 17.21 -3.47
C LEU A 552 49.14 16.57 -3.47
N LEU A 553 49.58 16.07 -4.64
CA LEU A 553 50.91 15.47 -4.80
C LEU A 553 52.03 16.51 -4.65
N GLY A 554 51.82 17.74 -5.12
CA GLY A 554 52.76 18.85 -4.94
C GLY A 554 52.98 19.19 -3.46
N LEU A 555 51.91 19.30 -2.68
CA LEU A 555 51.97 19.53 -1.24
C LEU A 555 52.61 18.35 -0.49
N MET A 556 52.27 17.11 -0.88
CA MET A 556 52.88 15.91 -0.30
C MET A 556 54.38 15.82 -0.61
N SER A 557 54.81 16.19 -1.82
CA SER A 557 56.22 16.22 -2.21
C SER A 557 57.04 17.19 -1.35
N GLN A 558 56.48 18.35 -1.04
CA GLN A 558 57.11 19.38 -0.20
C GLN A 558 57.24 18.93 1.27
N GLU A 559 56.19 18.34 1.84
CA GLU A 559 56.17 17.93 3.24
C GLU A 559 56.94 16.63 3.51
N LEU A 560 56.86 15.65 2.61
CA LEU A 560 57.56 14.35 2.75
C LEU A 560 58.99 14.39 2.19
N ASN A 561 59.36 15.46 1.47
CA ASN A 561 60.63 15.59 0.74
C ASN A 561 60.90 14.40 -0.20
N VAL A 562 59.85 13.94 -0.90
CA VAL A 562 59.89 12.87 -1.90
C VAL A 562 59.64 13.46 -3.28
N ASP A 563 60.35 12.99 -4.30
CA ASP A 563 60.18 13.46 -5.68
C ASP A 563 58.73 13.25 -6.18
N TYR A 564 58.14 14.30 -6.75
CA TYR A 564 56.78 14.30 -7.30
C TYR A 564 56.53 13.13 -8.26
N ASN A 565 57.48 12.81 -9.15
CA ASN A 565 57.33 11.73 -10.14
C ASN A 565 57.22 10.34 -9.47
N LEU A 566 57.86 10.13 -8.31
CA LEU A 566 57.76 8.88 -7.57
C LEU A 566 56.39 8.77 -6.87
N LEU A 567 55.89 9.88 -6.32
CA LEU A 567 54.57 9.91 -5.69
C LEU A 567 53.44 9.71 -6.71
N LEU A 568 53.55 10.33 -7.89
CA LEU A 568 52.59 10.15 -8.99
C LEU A 568 52.50 8.68 -9.43
N LEU A 569 53.65 8.00 -9.49
CA LEU A 569 53.74 6.59 -9.86
C LEU A 569 53.02 5.67 -8.87
N ASP A 570 53.07 6.01 -7.59
CA ASP A 570 52.50 5.19 -6.53
C ASP A 570 50.98 5.45 -6.32
N VAL A 571 50.48 6.63 -6.72
CA VAL A 571 49.07 7.01 -6.58
C VAL A 571 48.19 6.55 -7.74
N ASP A 572 48.69 6.56 -8.99
CA ASP A 572 47.88 6.20 -10.16
C ASP A 572 48.08 4.73 -10.60
N PRO A 573 47.09 3.83 -10.40
CA PRO A 573 47.18 2.44 -10.83
C PRO A 573 47.23 2.28 -12.37
N SER A 574 46.84 3.30 -13.13
CA SER A 574 46.94 3.35 -14.61
C SER A 574 48.41 3.39 -15.05
N GLU A 575 49.21 4.25 -14.41
CA GLU A 575 50.65 4.41 -14.66
C GLU A 575 51.42 3.18 -14.18
N GLN A 576 51.05 2.58 -13.03
CA GLN A 576 51.63 1.31 -12.57
C GLN A 576 51.40 0.17 -13.58
N LYS A 577 50.19 0.06 -14.13
CA LYS A 577 49.89 -0.90 -15.22
C LYS A 577 50.64 -0.55 -16.50
N ARG A 578 50.77 0.73 -16.84
CA ARG A 578 51.51 1.21 -18.01
C ARG A 578 52.99 0.82 -17.93
N GLN A 579 53.61 0.99 -16.77
CA GLN A 579 55.03 0.70 -16.57
C GLN A 579 55.30 -0.80 -16.35
N ALA A 580 54.38 -1.53 -15.72
CA ALA A 580 54.43 -3.00 -15.67
C ALA A 580 54.35 -3.64 -17.08
N VAL A 581 53.68 -2.96 -18.03
CA VAL A 581 53.58 -3.38 -19.43
C VAL A 581 54.76 -2.88 -20.28
N LEU A 582 55.33 -1.70 -20.00
CA LEU A 582 56.32 -1.04 -20.87
C LEU A 582 57.80 -1.15 -20.39
N GLY A 583 58.06 -1.54 -19.14
CA GLY A 583 59.42 -1.48 -18.56
C GLY A 583 59.95 -0.04 -18.41
N PRO A 584 61.11 0.18 -17.76
CA PRO A 584 61.64 1.54 -17.54
C PRO A 584 62.02 2.18 -18.88
N THR A 585 61.50 3.38 -19.13
CA THR A 585 61.80 4.20 -20.31
C THR A 585 63.27 4.65 -20.28
N PRO A 586 64.07 4.45 -21.35
CA PRO A 586 65.39 5.07 -21.45
C PRO A 586 65.23 6.58 -21.73
N GLU A 587 66.07 7.41 -21.11
CA GLU A 587 66.12 8.85 -21.31
C GLU A 587 66.30 9.23 -22.79
N PRO A 588 65.63 10.29 -23.29
CA PRO A 588 65.77 10.71 -24.67
C PRO A 588 67.15 11.38 -24.91
N PRO A 589 67.77 11.18 -26.09
CA PRO A 589 69.03 11.84 -26.43
C PRO A 589 68.82 13.35 -26.68
N PRO A 590 69.86 14.18 -26.53
CA PRO A 590 69.75 15.64 -26.57
C PRO A 590 69.36 16.18 -27.95
N TYR A 591 68.47 17.18 -27.93
CA TYR A 591 67.88 17.87 -29.08
C TYR A 591 68.88 18.76 -29.84
N ILE A 592 68.90 18.64 -31.18
CA ILE A 592 69.59 19.56 -32.10
C ILE A 592 68.52 20.21 -33.00
N PRO A 593 68.41 21.55 -33.08
CA PRO A 593 67.38 22.22 -33.87
C PRO A 593 67.73 22.26 -35.38
N PRO A 594 66.77 22.07 -36.31
CA PRO A 594 66.98 22.27 -37.75
C PRO A 594 66.70 23.72 -38.21
N GLU A 595 67.45 24.18 -39.23
CA GLU A 595 67.35 25.49 -39.89
C GLU A 595 66.08 25.67 -40.76
N GLU A 596 65.62 26.93 -40.87
CA GLU A 596 64.44 27.41 -41.60
C GLU A 596 64.54 27.27 -43.15
N PRO A 597 63.42 27.07 -43.87
CA PRO A 597 63.36 27.27 -45.31
C PRO A 597 62.54 28.52 -45.73
N GLU A 598 63.11 29.30 -46.64
CA GLU A 598 62.45 30.38 -47.40
C GLU A 598 61.86 29.91 -48.75
N PRO A 599 60.98 30.69 -49.42
CA PRO A 599 59.72 30.21 -49.99
C PRO A 599 59.68 30.08 -51.52
N ARG A 600 58.60 29.49 -52.07
CA ARG A 600 58.25 29.59 -53.51
C ARG A 600 56.74 29.79 -53.77
N PRO A 601 56.34 30.45 -54.88
CA PRO A 601 55.01 31.03 -55.04
C PRO A 601 54.07 30.33 -56.06
N VAL A 602 52.77 30.35 -55.71
CA VAL A 602 51.53 30.62 -56.47
C VAL A 602 51.36 30.10 -57.92
N THR A 603 50.29 29.33 -58.17
CA THR A 603 49.19 29.72 -59.11
C THR A 603 48.00 28.74 -59.12
N ARG A 604 46.79 29.31 -59.14
CA ARG A 604 45.46 28.68 -59.33
C ARG A 604 45.01 28.79 -60.79
N ARG A 605 44.20 27.84 -61.29
CA ARG A 605 42.96 28.07 -62.08
C ARG A 605 42.15 26.77 -62.33
N ARG A 606 40.88 26.96 -62.72
CA ARG A 606 39.63 26.18 -62.45
C ARG A 606 39.20 25.16 -63.54
N LYS A 607 38.38 24.16 -63.10
CA LYS A 607 37.20 23.39 -63.66
C LYS A 607 36.93 23.34 -65.19
N PRO A 608 36.36 22.23 -65.76
CA PRO A 608 34.89 21.97 -65.72
C PRO A 608 34.43 20.48 -65.71
N GLU A 609 33.11 20.27 -65.86
CA GLU A 609 32.20 19.13 -65.53
C GLU A 609 31.98 18.05 -66.62
N THR A 610 31.08 17.09 -66.28
CA THR A 610 30.41 15.99 -67.04
C THR A 610 31.26 14.75 -67.39
N GLU A 611 30.83 13.48 -67.31
CA GLU A 611 29.70 12.72 -66.73
C GLU A 611 30.00 11.20 -67.00
N GLU A 612 29.33 10.27 -66.28
CA GLU A 612 29.11 8.83 -66.58
C GLU A 612 29.99 7.68 -65.99
N GLU A 613 29.22 6.65 -65.56
CA GLU A 613 29.47 5.21 -65.33
C GLU A 613 29.76 4.62 -63.91
N GLU A 614 28.69 4.01 -63.37
CA GLU A 614 28.56 2.69 -62.71
C GLU A 614 29.49 2.25 -61.56
N ILE A 615 29.05 2.62 -60.35
CA ILE A 615 28.67 1.78 -59.19
C ILE A 615 29.45 0.46 -58.97
N GLY A 616 30.51 0.57 -58.16
CA GLY A 616 31.10 -0.49 -57.33
C GLY A 616 31.51 0.11 -55.97
N THR A 617 31.18 -0.60 -54.90
CA THR A 617 31.20 -0.22 -53.46
C THR A 617 32.52 0.37 -52.94
N PRO A 618 32.42 1.31 -51.98
CA PRO A 618 33.24 1.19 -50.76
C PRO A 618 32.46 1.48 -49.46
N ALA A 619 32.93 0.85 -48.39
CA ALA A 619 32.47 0.98 -47.01
C ALA A 619 32.61 2.42 -46.47
N PRO A 620 31.69 2.89 -45.59
CA PRO A 620 31.87 4.12 -44.85
C PRO A 620 32.58 3.93 -43.49
N LEU A 621 33.19 5.04 -43.10
CA LEU A 621 33.92 5.39 -41.88
C LEU A 621 33.10 5.23 -40.58
N PRO A 622 33.77 5.20 -39.40
CA PRO A 622 33.12 4.89 -38.12
C PRO A 622 32.34 6.11 -37.58
N GLU A 623 31.07 5.87 -37.24
CA GLU A 623 30.28 6.73 -36.34
C GLU A 623 30.11 6.04 -34.95
N PRO A 624 29.41 6.66 -33.98
CA PRO A 624 29.84 6.82 -32.60
C PRO A 624 29.63 5.55 -31.75
N GLU A 625 30.42 5.40 -30.69
CA GLU A 625 30.45 4.24 -29.79
C GLU A 625 29.05 3.73 -29.40
N GLU A 626 28.73 2.56 -29.96
CA GLU A 626 27.56 1.76 -29.65
C GLU A 626 27.57 1.34 -28.17
N ALA A 627 26.41 1.49 -27.53
CA ALA A 627 26.09 0.82 -26.29
C ALA A 627 26.31 -0.70 -26.45
N PRO A 628 26.84 -1.39 -25.42
CA PRO A 628 27.28 -2.76 -25.56
C PRO A 628 26.11 -3.67 -25.91
N SER A 629 26.24 -4.26 -27.10
CA SER A 629 25.59 -5.49 -27.49
C SER A 629 26.05 -6.62 -26.56
N LEU A 630 25.12 -7.17 -25.77
CA LEU A 630 25.17 -8.55 -25.29
C LEU A 630 23.72 -9.05 -25.17
N LEU A 631 23.25 -9.62 -26.26
CA LEU A 631 22.13 -10.55 -26.28
C LEU A 631 22.58 -11.87 -25.65
N CYS A 632 21.76 -12.35 -24.71
CA CYS A 632 21.52 -13.74 -24.35
C CYS A 632 22.69 -14.63 -23.89
N GLU A 633 23.01 -14.52 -22.59
CA GLU A 633 23.30 -15.69 -21.76
C GLU A 633 22.59 -15.54 -20.40
N GLY A 634 21.68 -16.46 -20.07
CA GLY A 634 21.18 -16.68 -18.70
C GLY A 634 19.92 -15.91 -18.29
N THR A 635 18.76 -16.56 -18.42
CA THR A 635 17.54 -16.41 -17.60
C THR A 635 17.30 -15.03 -16.95
N GLU A 636 16.66 -14.11 -17.68
CA GLU A 636 16.05 -12.96 -17.00
C GLU A 636 14.88 -13.42 -16.11
N PRO A 637 14.80 -12.99 -14.85
CA PRO A 637 13.57 -13.15 -14.07
C PRO A 637 12.50 -12.28 -14.72
N VAL A 638 11.34 -12.86 -15.04
CA VAL A 638 10.16 -12.10 -15.44
C VAL A 638 9.75 -11.25 -14.23
N THR A 639 10.17 -9.99 -14.21
CA THR A 639 9.89 -9.03 -13.11
C THR A 639 8.48 -8.46 -13.19
N ASP A 640 7.88 -8.44 -14.37
CA ASP A 640 6.51 -7.96 -14.62
C ASP A 640 5.87 -8.75 -15.78
N ILE A 641 4.68 -9.31 -15.54
CA ILE A 641 3.92 -10.09 -16.51
C ILE A 641 3.31 -9.17 -17.58
N TRP A 642 2.86 -7.98 -17.21
CA TRP A 642 1.94 -7.16 -18.00
C TRP A 642 2.63 -6.06 -18.80
N ARG A 643 3.74 -5.51 -18.27
CA ARG A 643 4.44 -4.37 -18.88
C ARG A 643 5.37 -4.80 -20.01
N ILE A 644 5.12 -4.30 -21.21
CA ILE A 644 6.02 -4.42 -22.38
C ILE A 644 6.72 -3.06 -22.54
N PRO A 645 8.05 -2.97 -22.39
CA PRO A 645 8.77 -1.72 -22.64
C PRO A 645 8.56 -1.23 -24.08
N GLN A 646 8.34 0.08 -24.27
CA GLN A 646 8.14 0.67 -25.61
C GLN A 646 9.32 0.42 -26.56
N LEU A 647 10.53 0.29 -26.01
CA LEU A 647 11.75 -0.05 -26.75
C LEU A 647 11.71 -1.46 -27.37
N TRP A 648 10.86 -2.35 -26.87
CA TRP A 648 10.71 -3.74 -27.32
C TRP A 648 9.32 -4.03 -27.90
N ASP A 649 8.49 -3.00 -28.10
CA ASP A 649 7.13 -3.12 -28.65
C ASP A 649 7.15 -3.10 -30.19
N THR A 650 8.08 -3.85 -30.78
CA THR A 650 8.13 -4.09 -32.24
C THR A 650 7.75 -5.54 -32.54
N THR A 651 7.13 -5.79 -33.69
CA THR A 651 6.68 -7.13 -34.07
C THR A 651 7.83 -8.14 -34.12
N GLU A 652 9.02 -7.73 -34.55
CA GLU A 652 10.21 -8.59 -34.63
C GLU A 652 10.79 -8.94 -33.26
N SER A 653 10.96 -7.94 -32.38
CA SER A 653 11.46 -8.17 -31.02
C SER A 653 10.52 -9.04 -30.19
N LEU A 654 9.21 -8.82 -30.32
CA LEU A 654 8.19 -9.61 -29.63
C LEU A 654 8.14 -11.05 -30.13
N ARG A 655 8.37 -11.30 -31.43
CA ARG A 655 8.47 -12.66 -31.99
C ARG A 655 9.67 -13.41 -31.46
N SER A 656 10.84 -12.78 -31.42
CA SER A 656 12.05 -13.40 -30.86
C SER A 656 11.88 -13.73 -29.38
N ALA A 657 11.21 -12.84 -28.62
CA ALA A 657 10.89 -13.10 -27.22
C ALA A 657 9.87 -14.23 -27.03
N SER A 658 8.83 -14.29 -27.88
CA SER A 658 7.81 -15.34 -27.90
C SER A 658 8.41 -16.71 -28.19
N ASP A 659 9.31 -16.82 -29.17
CA ASP A 659 10.02 -18.06 -29.54
C ASP A 659 10.85 -18.60 -28.37
N ARG A 660 11.69 -17.75 -27.76
CA ARG A 660 12.50 -18.13 -26.60
C ARG A 660 11.66 -18.61 -25.42
N LEU A 661 10.58 -17.89 -25.11
CA LEU A 661 9.68 -18.26 -24.00
C LEU A 661 8.92 -19.56 -24.29
N ALA A 662 8.50 -19.78 -25.54
CA ALA A 662 7.85 -21.03 -25.93
C ALA A 662 8.81 -22.22 -25.83
N TRP A 663 10.07 -22.04 -26.23
CA TRP A 663 11.12 -23.06 -26.12
C TRP A 663 11.44 -23.39 -24.64
N ASP A 664 11.63 -22.38 -23.80
CA ASP A 664 11.88 -22.52 -22.35
C ASP A 664 10.71 -23.23 -21.62
N LEU A 665 9.47 -22.96 -22.01
CA LEU A 665 8.30 -23.68 -21.48
C LEU A 665 8.26 -25.16 -21.91
N ALA A 666 8.91 -25.51 -23.02
CA ALA A 666 8.93 -26.85 -23.62
C ALA A 666 10.16 -27.70 -23.19
N GLU A 667 11.33 -27.08 -22.97
CA GLU A 667 12.60 -27.72 -22.62
C GLU A 667 12.50 -28.59 -21.35
N HIS A 668 11.84 -28.07 -20.31
CA HIS A 668 11.80 -28.77 -19.03
C HIS A 668 11.03 -30.12 -19.03
N TYR A 669 10.31 -30.46 -20.11
CA TYR A 669 9.45 -31.67 -20.17
C TYR A 669 9.52 -32.42 -21.50
N ALA A 670 10.62 -32.27 -22.24
CA ALA A 670 10.91 -32.99 -23.49
C ALA A 670 9.90 -32.75 -24.63
N ILE A 671 9.32 -31.54 -24.72
CA ILE A 671 8.41 -31.12 -25.81
C ILE A 671 9.12 -30.14 -26.76
N ASP A 672 10.39 -29.80 -26.47
CA ASP A 672 11.25 -28.87 -27.20
C ASP A 672 11.41 -29.24 -28.68
N ASP A 673 11.55 -30.52 -29.01
CA ASP A 673 11.60 -31.03 -30.40
C ASP A 673 10.34 -30.72 -31.24
N ARG A 674 9.28 -30.21 -30.62
CA ARG A 674 7.98 -29.91 -31.28
C ARG A 674 7.67 -28.43 -31.37
N VAL A 675 8.45 -27.57 -30.72
CA VAL A 675 8.36 -26.11 -30.85
C VAL A 675 9.40 -25.68 -31.88
N ILE A 676 8.93 -25.20 -33.03
CA ILE A 676 9.80 -24.77 -34.12
C ILE A 676 9.65 -23.26 -34.26
N SER A 677 10.77 -22.56 -34.38
CA SER A 677 10.77 -21.11 -34.65
C SER A 677 10.04 -20.82 -35.95
N ASP A 678 9.03 -19.95 -35.92
CA ASP A 678 8.23 -19.59 -37.09
C ASP A 678 8.74 -18.28 -37.69
N ALA A 679 9.40 -18.38 -38.85
CA ALA A 679 9.94 -17.23 -39.58
C ALA A 679 8.87 -16.43 -40.37
N ASN A 680 7.60 -16.84 -40.31
CA ASN A 680 6.53 -16.14 -41.02
C ASN A 680 6.28 -14.73 -40.46
N GLU A 681 6.25 -13.73 -41.36
CA GLU A 681 6.00 -12.32 -41.03
C GLU A 681 4.60 -12.03 -40.45
N ASN A 682 3.68 -13.00 -40.48
CA ASN A 682 2.36 -12.91 -39.87
C ASN A 682 2.18 -13.84 -38.66
N GLY A 683 3.22 -14.57 -38.25
CA GLY A 683 3.17 -15.51 -37.14
C GLY A 683 3.43 -14.88 -35.77
N ILE A 684 3.31 -15.71 -34.73
CA ILE A 684 3.56 -15.35 -33.32
C ILE A 684 4.98 -15.67 -32.85
N GLY A 685 5.89 -16.04 -33.77
CA GLY A 685 7.30 -16.33 -33.52
C GLY A 685 7.65 -17.80 -33.33
N PHE A 686 6.68 -18.67 -32.99
CA PHE A 686 6.87 -20.12 -32.89
C PHE A 686 5.66 -20.87 -33.44
N ARG A 687 5.88 -22.12 -33.86
CA ARG A 687 4.85 -23.07 -34.31
C ARG A 687 4.99 -24.39 -33.57
N VAL A 688 3.84 -24.95 -33.19
CA VAL A 688 3.77 -26.25 -32.51
C VAL A 688 3.34 -27.34 -33.49
N MET A 689 4.08 -28.44 -33.54
CA MET A 689 3.72 -29.59 -34.37
C MET A 689 2.61 -30.44 -33.70
N PRO A 690 1.62 -30.94 -34.48
CA PRO A 690 0.55 -31.79 -33.95
C PRO A 690 1.07 -33.14 -33.47
N PHE A 691 0.45 -33.69 -32.42
CA PHE A 691 0.72 -35.06 -31.99
C PHE A 691 -0.06 -36.08 -32.83
N ALA A 692 0.55 -37.25 -33.06
CA ALA A 692 -0.20 -38.47 -33.37
C ALA A 692 -0.73 -39.08 -32.06
N SER A 693 -1.96 -39.61 -32.07
CA SER A 693 -2.70 -40.12 -30.90
C SER A 693 -1.94 -41.15 -30.07
N ASP A 694 -1.02 -41.90 -30.69
CA ASP A 694 -0.31 -43.04 -30.09
C ASP A 694 1.05 -42.68 -29.46
N HIS A 695 1.38 -41.40 -29.33
CA HIS A 695 2.70 -40.97 -28.83
C HIS A 695 2.85 -41.19 -27.31
N PRO A 696 3.99 -41.71 -26.81
CA PRO A 696 4.23 -41.97 -25.39
C PRO A 696 4.25 -40.72 -24.47
N MET A 697 4.03 -39.52 -25.01
CA MET A 697 3.85 -38.29 -24.22
C MET A 697 2.40 -38.04 -23.81
N PHE A 698 1.41 -38.62 -24.50
CA PHE A 698 -0.01 -38.55 -24.13
C PHE A 698 -0.34 -39.34 -22.83
N THR A 699 0.59 -40.15 -22.34
CA THR A 699 0.43 -40.83 -21.04
C THR A 699 0.79 -39.93 -19.87
N ARG A 700 1.55 -38.84 -20.09
CA ARG A 700 1.96 -37.90 -19.03
C ARG A 700 1.01 -36.69 -18.98
N PRO A 701 0.29 -36.47 -17.86
CA PRO A 701 -0.63 -35.33 -17.74
C PRO A 701 0.08 -33.97 -17.86
N GLN A 702 1.33 -33.91 -17.40
CA GLN A 702 2.16 -32.70 -17.39
C GLN A 702 2.49 -32.22 -18.81
N SER A 703 2.89 -33.14 -19.69
CA SER A 703 3.25 -32.83 -21.06
C SER A 703 2.02 -32.45 -21.89
N ARG A 704 0.88 -33.10 -21.65
CA ARG A 704 -0.40 -32.78 -22.29
C ARG A 704 -0.87 -31.36 -22.00
N ALA A 705 -0.86 -30.96 -20.73
CA ALA A 705 -1.33 -29.64 -20.32
C ALA A 705 -0.45 -28.51 -20.89
N ARG A 706 0.88 -28.70 -20.92
CA ARG A 706 1.83 -27.73 -21.50
C ARG A 706 1.68 -27.60 -23.01
N TRP A 707 1.57 -28.73 -23.70
CA TRP A 707 1.36 -28.71 -25.15
C TRP A 707 0.00 -28.11 -25.51
N ALA A 708 -1.07 -28.43 -24.76
CA ALA A 708 -2.40 -27.85 -24.99
C ALA A 708 -2.38 -26.32 -24.86
N LEU A 709 -1.61 -25.77 -23.91
CA LEU A 709 -1.43 -24.32 -23.76
C LEU A 709 -0.74 -23.71 -24.99
N LEU A 710 0.37 -24.28 -25.46
CA LEU A 710 1.11 -23.78 -26.62
C LEU A 710 0.33 -23.95 -27.93
N ALA A 711 -0.44 -25.03 -28.06
CA ALA A 711 -1.31 -25.29 -29.19
C ALA A 711 -2.51 -24.32 -29.24
N ALA A 712 -3.09 -23.98 -28.09
CA ALA A 712 -4.16 -22.97 -28.00
C ALA A 712 -3.68 -21.58 -28.44
N LEU A 713 -2.43 -21.20 -28.12
CA LEU A 713 -1.83 -19.95 -28.57
C LEU A 713 -1.63 -19.89 -30.09
N ASN A 714 -1.42 -21.04 -30.72
CA ASN A 714 -1.29 -21.22 -32.18
C ASN A 714 -2.65 -21.42 -32.90
N GLU A 715 -3.78 -21.22 -32.20
CA GLU A 715 -5.14 -21.41 -32.76
C GLU A 715 -5.41 -22.83 -33.27
N ILE A 716 -4.67 -23.83 -32.78
CA ILE A 716 -4.92 -25.24 -33.11
C ILE A 716 -6.14 -25.71 -32.28
N PRO A 717 -7.20 -26.26 -32.91
CA PRO A 717 -8.37 -26.72 -32.19
C PRO A 717 -8.00 -27.87 -31.26
N LEU A 718 -8.31 -27.71 -29.97
CA LEU A 718 -8.08 -28.73 -28.94
C LEU A 718 -9.22 -29.75 -28.94
N SER A 719 -8.89 -31.04 -28.79
CA SER A 719 -9.88 -32.06 -28.46
C SER A 719 -10.39 -31.90 -27.02
N GLU A 720 -11.57 -32.45 -26.73
CA GLU A 720 -12.20 -32.38 -25.40
C GLU A 720 -11.29 -32.93 -24.28
N ASP A 721 -10.54 -34.00 -24.59
CA ASP A 721 -9.53 -34.64 -23.72
C ASP A 721 -8.27 -33.78 -23.45
N LEU A 722 -7.97 -32.82 -24.32
CA LEU A 722 -6.83 -31.91 -24.17
C LEU A 722 -7.27 -30.62 -23.48
N ALA A 723 -8.50 -30.17 -23.74
CA ALA A 723 -9.10 -29.04 -23.03
C ALA A 723 -9.32 -29.37 -21.54
N SER A 724 -9.78 -30.58 -21.21
CA SER A 724 -9.96 -31.03 -19.82
C SER A 724 -8.64 -31.15 -19.04
N ALA A 725 -7.50 -31.35 -19.73
CA ALA A 725 -6.18 -31.41 -19.10
C ALA A 725 -5.65 -30.03 -18.64
N LEU A 726 -6.21 -28.92 -19.14
CA LEU A 726 -5.83 -27.57 -18.73
C LEU A 726 -6.47 -27.15 -17.40
N THR A 727 -7.65 -27.69 -17.08
CA THR A 727 -8.46 -27.27 -15.93
C THR A 727 -7.80 -27.54 -14.57
N PRO A 728 -7.28 -28.76 -14.27
CA PRO A 728 -6.65 -29.05 -12.98
C PRO A 728 -5.36 -28.28 -12.75
N GLY A 729 -4.58 -28.04 -13.82
CA GLY A 729 -3.26 -27.40 -13.73
C GLY A 729 -3.32 -25.88 -13.61
N LEU A 730 -4.35 -25.23 -14.18
CA LEU A 730 -4.39 -23.77 -14.36
C LEU A 730 -5.42 -23.06 -13.47
N PHE A 731 -6.51 -23.72 -13.07
CA PHE A 731 -7.62 -23.06 -12.39
C PHE A 731 -7.86 -23.46 -10.94
N LEU A 732 -8.05 -24.75 -10.58
CA LEU A 732 -8.22 -25.23 -9.18
C LEU A 732 -8.56 -26.75 -9.14
N GLN A 733 -7.74 -27.58 -8.47
CA GLN A 733 -8.21 -28.76 -7.71
C GLN A 733 -7.07 -29.40 -6.90
N ARG A 734 -7.22 -29.54 -5.57
CA ARG A 734 -6.30 -30.32 -4.71
C ARG A 734 -6.77 -31.77 -4.64
N ASP A 735 -6.71 -32.49 -5.75
CA ASP A 735 -6.83 -33.95 -5.72
C ASP A 735 -5.46 -34.54 -5.38
N ALA A 736 -5.45 -35.53 -4.48
CA ALA A 736 -4.28 -35.99 -3.74
C ALA A 736 -3.09 -36.51 -4.58
N ASP A 737 -3.25 -36.68 -5.90
CA ASP A 737 -2.21 -37.12 -6.84
C ASP A 737 -2.14 -36.29 -8.15
N GLY A 738 -2.67 -35.06 -8.16
CA GLY A 738 -2.75 -34.20 -9.36
C GLY A 738 -1.48 -33.41 -9.71
N PHE A 739 -1.21 -33.20 -11.01
CA PHE A 739 -0.14 -32.34 -11.50
C PHE A 739 -0.52 -30.85 -11.43
N PHE A 740 0.42 -30.01 -10.98
CA PHE A 740 0.28 -28.55 -10.96
C PHE A 740 1.42 -27.86 -11.69
N PHE A 741 1.12 -26.69 -12.26
CA PHE A 741 2.15 -25.80 -12.79
C PHE A 741 2.89 -25.11 -11.65
N SER A 742 4.22 -25.04 -11.75
CA SER A 742 5.03 -24.25 -10.81
C SER A 742 4.75 -22.76 -10.99
N ASN A 743 4.90 -21.96 -9.92
CA ASN A 743 4.74 -20.51 -9.99
C ASN A 743 5.61 -19.87 -11.08
N LEU A 744 6.85 -20.36 -11.23
CA LEU A 744 7.76 -19.91 -12.29
C LEU A 744 7.23 -20.23 -13.68
N PHE A 745 6.63 -21.41 -13.89
CA PHE A 745 5.99 -21.77 -15.15
C PHE A 745 4.79 -20.87 -15.43
N LEU A 746 3.93 -20.63 -14.43
CA LEU A 746 2.75 -19.77 -14.59
C LEU A 746 3.15 -18.35 -14.99
N ILE A 747 4.18 -17.79 -14.34
CA ILE A 747 4.70 -16.45 -14.67
C ILE A 747 5.17 -16.40 -16.13
N LYS A 748 5.98 -17.36 -16.57
CA LYS A 748 6.45 -17.44 -17.97
C LYS A 748 5.30 -17.66 -18.97
N ALA A 749 4.33 -18.49 -18.62
CA ALA A 749 3.13 -18.76 -19.43
C ALA A 749 2.25 -17.52 -19.60
N PHE A 750 1.95 -16.79 -18.52
CA PHE A 750 1.19 -15.55 -18.59
C PHE A 750 1.96 -14.45 -19.35
N ARG A 751 3.29 -14.41 -19.21
CA ARG A 751 4.13 -13.50 -19.99
C ARG A 751 4.05 -13.82 -21.50
N LEU A 752 4.10 -15.09 -21.87
CA LEU A 752 3.92 -15.53 -23.26
C LEU A 752 2.53 -15.14 -23.81
N ILE A 753 1.46 -15.39 -23.04
CA ILE A 753 0.09 -14.98 -23.42
C ILE A 753 0.02 -13.47 -23.69
N ARG A 754 0.64 -12.66 -22.82
CA ARG A 754 0.65 -11.19 -22.95
C ARG A 754 1.39 -10.73 -24.21
N ILE A 755 2.54 -11.33 -24.52
CA ILE A 755 3.34 -11.04 -25.72
C ILE A 755 2.56 -11.43 -26.98
N VAL A 756 1.99 -12.63 -27.02
CA VAL A 756 1.18 -13.11 -28.16
C VAL A 756 -0.03 -12.20 -28.40
N ARG A 757 -0.71 -11.76 -27.34
CA ARG A 757 -1.81 -10.77 -27.48
C ARG A 757 -1.33 -9.45 -28.07
N ARG A 758 -0.18 -8.93 -27.62
CA ARG A 758 0.38 -7.68 -28.16
C ARG A 758 0.75 -7.79 -29.64
N ILE A 759 1.31 -8.93 -30.06
CA ILE A 759 1.61 -9.20 -31.47
C ILE A 759 0.32 -9.15 -32.30
N LYS A 760 -0.77 -9.76 -31.82
CA LYS A 760 -2.08 -9.71 -32.52
C LYS A 760 -2.69 -8.31 -32.57
N GLU A 761 -2.57 -7.53 -31.49
CA GLU A 761 -2.99 -6.11 -31.47
C GLU A 761 -2.25 -5.30 -32.54
N LEU A 762 -0.92 -5.41 -32.60
CA LEU A 762 -0.09 -4.71 -33.59
C LEU A 762 -0.42 -5.14 -35.04
N GLN A 763 -0.74 -6.42 -35.25
CA GLN A 763 -1.18 -6.92 -36.56
C GLN A 763 -2.56 -6.38 -36.97
N GLN A 764 -3.50 -6.25 -36.03
CA GLN A 764 -4.81 -5.64 -36.27
C GLN A 764 -4.69 -4.14 -36.56
N GLU A 765 -3.85 -3.43 -35.80
CA GLU A 765 -3.54 -2.01 -36.03
C GLU A 765 -2.92 -1.80 -37.44
N ALA A 766 -2.01 -2.68 -37.85
CA ALA A 766 -1.40 -2.64 -39.19
C ALA A 766 -2.39 -2.97 -40.33
N GLN A 767 -3.34 -3.89 -40.10
CA GLN A 767 -4.41 -4.19 -41.07
C GLN A 767 -5.38 -3.02 -41.22
N HIS A 768 -5.81 -2.40 -40.12
CA HIS A 768 -6.67 -1.21 -40.15
C HIS A 768 -6.00 -0.03 -40.85
N ALA A 769 -4.69 0.17 -40.65
CA ALA A 769 -3.93 1.23 -41.33
C ALA A 769 -3.68 0.96 -42.84
N ALA A 770 -3.92 -0.26 -43.33
CA ALA A 770 -3.79 -0.62 -44.74
C ALA A 770 -5.13 -0.58 -45.49
N ASP A 771 -6.26 -0.64 -44.76
CA ASP A 771 -7.62 -0.53 -45.30
C ASP A 771 -8.14 0.92 -45.36
N ASP A 772 -7.53 1.84 -44.59
CA ASP A 772 -7.70 3.32 -44.66
C ASP A 772 -6.74 3.96 -45.69
#